data_AF-A0A9W7GDK6-F1
#
_entry.id   AF-A0A9W7GDK6-F1
#
_cell.length_a   1.000
_cell.length_b   1.000
_cell.length_c   1.000
_cell.angle_alpha   90.00
_cell.angle_beta   90.00
_cell.angle_gamma   90.00
#
_symmetry.space_group_name_H-M   'P 1'
#
loop_
_entity.id
_entity.type
_entity.pdbx_description
1 polymer ?
#
loop_
_entity_poly.entity_id
_entity_poly.type
_entity_poly.pdbx_seq_one_letter_code
_entity_poly.pdbx_strand_id
1 'polypeptide(L)'
;MLITPTVSCKNHLKHKKDPNSAFSELRKQKPGWWIQDPGSRSGLDANWTKLAKQHQPDMSTFSSQKRKAPFVEGAVNHVSKDREMGENGQAQITREGLNNELLYLFDKAVRNISFSEVQSCVDSILDAAKTKENIVDAYLLAFQTRWNRGGKGEKLIFFQMMNVLLKRLPETTLTVIPLLPHYGYWKDGLLLLKECAVTNNIASDEDVSKLKEIVYKGFAEQLMKDLAEVPKAREEKRTPTLSFAAKYAPSEKKEFDKLLTCTEPIAKLMFPDIKAKGALIKEYRKALAVLREALDIPEVKECANKFAEIDFNKVTSLCLNRKMKAFLNEKLGRESEMATGKYEETGDRYPKSEDRVAARKHLIDLIVKKGTVKGKQLFPHELVENVQGGRKSTAESLVINAQWKTLREGVVEMAEKRRDEMEKKEMEKDGWEGVEGGGKGGRGKGGMDLGKIICMADVSGSMSGTPMSVSIAMGILLSEVCHEKFRDLVLTFDDNPVFHDLSKCANFTDKVKSLARAPWGGSTNFEGAMQLIADVVRREKLPQEEVPDLMVVSDMQFNQANSSGYYGSVRSPWSTASENIKEMFKKLGEEIHGEPLEAPKIIFWNVRSGTTGMPAAADEEGVICLSGYSPSLMKFVLSGEIEDETVEEMVVDDATGEVKVIKSTVKITPAMQLRKVLDDEGLALVAETIAEKGKLEEEWANMKKK
;
A
#
# COMPACT_ATOMS: atom_id res chain seq x y z
N MET A 1 29.46 -44.87 -37.22
CA MET A 1 30.90 -44.95 -36.93
C MET A 1 31.19 -43.86 -35.90
N LEU A 2 31.00 -44.12 -34.60
CA LEU A 2 32.00 -44.66 -33.66
C LEU A 2 33.32 -43.90 -33.71
N ILE A 3 33.65 -43.18 -32.62
CA ILE A 3 34.79 -43.49 -31.72
C ILE A 3 34.75 -42.50 -30.54
N THR A 4 34.55 -43.07 -29.35
CA THR A 4 34.85 -42.53 -28.03
C THR A 4 36.37 -42.48 -27.78
N PRO A 5 36.82 -41.79 -26.73
CA PRO A 5 37.65 -42.54 -25.78
C PRO A 5 37.23 -42.33 -24.32
N THR A 6 37.05 -43.45 -23.65
CA THR A 6 37.08 -43.65 -22.20
C THR A 6 38.52 -43.65 -21.70
N VAL A 7 38.78 -42.99 -20.56
CA VAL A 7 39.86 -43.37 -19.64
C VAL A 7 39.26 -43.51 -18.24
N SER A 8 39.50 -44.68 -17.65
CA SER A 8 39.17 -45.10 -16.30
C SER A 8 40.44 -45.03 -15.45
N CYS A 9 40.34 -44.58 -14.19
CA CYS A 9 41.04 -45.25 -13.08
C CYS A 9 40.44 -44.87 -11.72
N LYS A 10 40.26 -45.90 -10.90
CA LYS A 10 39.70 -45.92 -9.54
C LYS A 10 40.77 -45.54 -8.50
N ASN A 11 40.39 -44.81 -7.44
CA ASN A 11 40.21 -45.33 -6.06
C ASN A 11 40.42 -44.28 -4.96
N HIS A 12 39.42 -44.25 -4.06
CA HIS A 12 39.50 -44.06 -2.60
C HIS A 12 40.00 -42.73 -2.02
N LEU A 13 39.09 -41.99 -1.40
CA LEU A 13 39.16 -41.66 0.04
C LEU A 13 37.80 -41.15 0.54
N LYS A 14 37.32 -41.79 1.60
CA LYS A 14 36.13 -41.40 2.38
C LYS A 14 36.41 -40.07 3.07
N HIS A 15 35.56 -39.08 2.87
CA HIS A 15 35.31 -38.05 3.89
C HIS A 15 33.82 -37.66 3.86
N LYS A 16 33.16 -37.85 5.02
CA LYS A 16 31.85 -37.27 5.32
C LYS A 16 31.95 -35.76 5.10
N LYS A 17 31.16 -35.21 4.18
CA LYS A 17 30.96 -33.75 4.09
C LYS A 17 29.70 -33.37 4.86
N ASP A 18 29.94 -32.53 5.84
CA ASP A 18 28.99 -31.76 6.63
C ASP A 18 28.06 -30.91 5.72
N PRO A 19 26.72 -30.96 5.89
CA PRO A 19 25.76 -30.20 5.09
C PRO A 19 25.89 -28.67 5.25
N ASN A 20 26.67 -28.15 6.20
CA ASN A 20 26.84 -26.71 6.41
C ASN A 20 27.85 -26.01 5.49
N SER A 21 28.60 -26.73 4.64
CA SER A 21 29.59 -26.10 3.74
C SER A 21 29.03 -25.54 2.42
N ALA A 22 27.77 -25.85 2.08
CA ALA A 22 27.13 -25.32 0.87
C ALA A 22 26.67 -23.85 1.00
N PHE A 23 26.65 -23.30 2.21
CA PHE A 23 26.19 -21.94 2.50
C PHE A 23 27.23 -20.84 2.22
N SER A 24 28.52 -21.18 2.09
CA SER A 24 29.58 -20.18 1.86
C SER A 24 29.90 -19.94 0.38
N GLU A 25 29.66 -20.90 -0.51
CA GLU A 25 29.96 -20.77 -1.96
C GLU A 25 28.87 -20.04 -2.76
N LEU A 26 27.65 -19.92 -2.24
CA LEU A 26 26.58 -19.11 -2.86
C LEU A 26 26.73 -17.60 -2.64
N ARG A 27 27.67 -17.15 -1.77
CA ARG A 27 27.96 -15.73 -1.51
C ARG A 27 28.75 -15.01 -2.62
N LYS A 28 29.15 -15.69 -3.69
CA LYS A 28 29.97 -15.11 -4.78
C LYS A 28 29.31 -15.06 -6.16
N GLN A 29 28.02 -15.37 -6.29
CA GLN A 29 27.30 -15.15 -7.55
C GLN A 29 26.37 -13.94 -7.43
N LYS A 30 26.74 -12.86 -8.14
CA LYS A 30 25.87 -11.70 -8.36
C LYS A 30 24.55 -12.17 -8.98
N PRO A 31 23.37 -11.83 -8.42
CA PRO A 31 22.11 -11.99 -9.12
C PRO A 31 22.08 -11.03 -10.30
N GLY A 32 21.88 -11.56 -11.51
CA GLY A 32 21.64 -10.76 -12.69
C GLY A 32 20.27 -10.08 -12.62
N TRP A 33 20.31 -8.74 -12.66
CA TRP A 33 19.32 -7.78 -13.15
C TRP A 33 17.96 -7.67 -12.42
N TRP A 34 17.79 -6.58 -11.66
CA TRP A 34 16.81 -5.50 -11.85
C TRP A 34 17.38 -4.19 -11.22
N ILE A 35 16.93 -3.03 -11.71
CA ILE A 35 17.38 -1.63 -11.47
C ILE A 35 18.42 -1.13 -12.49
N GLN A 36 17.91 -0.48 -13.53
CA GLN A 36 18.66 0.49 -14.34
C GLN A 36 18.57 1.85 -13.65
N ASP A 37 19.69 2.36 -13.16
CA ASP A 37 19.88 3.77 -12.82
C ASP A 37 19.86 4.63 -14.10
N PRO A 38 19.09 5.73 -14.16
CA PRO A 38 19.29 6.74 -15.17
C PRO A 38 20.23 7.83 -14.62
N GLY A 39 21.49 7.84 -15.09
CA GLY A 39 22.28 9.07 -15.15
C GLY A 39 23.67 9.02 -14.52
N SER A 40 24.69 8.74 -15.34
CA SER A 40 25.95 9.48 -15.27
C SER A 40 26.66 9.44 -16.64
N ARG A 41 26.55 10.56 -17.37
CA ARG A 41 27.63 11.13 -18.20
C ARG A 41 28.15 12.28 -17.31
N SER A 42 29.42 12.58 -17.09
CA SER A 42 30.74 12.33 -17.69
C SER A 42 31.76 12.70 -16.59
N GLY A 43 32.91 12.03 -16.42
CA GLY A 43 34.19 12.42 -17.04
C GLY A 43 34.84 13.64 -16.35
N LEU A 44 36.06 13.45 -15.80
CA LEU A 44 36.93 14.39 -15.02
C LEU A 44 36.62 14.36 -13.50
N ASP A 45 37.51 14.15 -12.54
CA ASP A 45 38.97 14.28 -12.46
C ASP A 45 39.57 13.27 -11.45
N ALA A 46 40.77 12.81 -11.75
CA ALA A 46 41.64 12.06 -10.85
C ALA A 46 42.61 13.03 -10.15
N ASN A 47 42.69 12.98 -8.81
CA ASN A 47 43.84 13.31 -7.94
C ASN A 47 43.42 14.02 -6.65
N TRP A 48 42.96 13.29 -5.61
CA TRP A 48 42.97 13.82 -4.23
C TRP A 48 43.13 12.71 -3.18
N THR A 49 44.23 11.95 -3.24
CA THR A 49 44.56 10.97 -2.17
C THR A 49 46.04 10.99 -1.78
N LYS A 50 46.58 12.17 -1.49
CA LYS A 50 47.87 12.35 -0.78
C LYS A 50 47.90 13.73 -0.11
N LEU A 51 47.31 13.87 1.08
CA LEU A 51 47.69 14.86 2.11
C LEU A 51 46.73 14.78 3.30
N ALA A 52 46.89 13.75 4.13
CA ALA A 52 46.30 13.72 5.47
C ALA A 52 47.10 12.76 6.35
N LYS A 53 48.25 13.24 6.86
CA LYS A 53 49.00 12.65 7.98
C LYS A 53 50.18 13.55 8.32
N GLN A 54 50.00 14.49 9.24
CA GLN A 54 51.02 14.90 10.21
C GLN A 54 50.46 15.93 11.20
N HIS A 55 50.80 15.71 12.47
CA HIS A 55 50.65 16.59 13.64
C HIS A 55 49.34 16.53 14.45
N GLN A 56 49.34 15.61 15.42
CA GLN A 56 48.81 15.84 16.77
C GLN A 56 49.91 16.45 17.65
N PRO A 57 49.57 17.38 18.55
CA PRO A 57 50.08 17.39 19.92
C PRO A 57 48.92 17.47 20.93
N ASP A 58 48.78 16.47 21.81
CA ASP A 58 49.22 16.44 23.21
C ASP A 58 48.44 17.39 24.15
N MET A 59 47.64 16.77 25.04
CA MET A 59 46.93 17.42 26.13
C MET A 59 47.65 17.13 27.44
N SER A 60 48.20 18.16 28.09
CA SER A 60 48.32 18.16 29.55
C SER A 60 48.40 19.59 30.13
N THR A 61 47.60 19.80 31.17
CA THR A 61 47.73 20.78 32.26
C THR A 61 47.60 22.29 31.94
N PHE A 62 46.54 22.95 32.42
CA PHE A 62 46.58 23.74 33.66
C PHE A 62 45.21 24.37 33.99
N SER A 63 45.04 24.56 35.29
CA SER A 63 43.84 24.95 36.05
C SER A 63 43.62 26.47 36.12
N SER A 64 42.37 26.86 36.41
CA SER A 64 41.92 28.13 37.03
C SER A 64 41.83 29.38 36.11
N GLN A 65 40.90 30.34 36.20
CA GLN A 65 39.99 30.78 37.27
C GLN A 65 38.65 31.27 36.69
N LYS A 66 37.58 31.04 37.46
CA LYS A 66 36.28 31.71 37.35
C LYS A 66 36.41 33.19 37.74
N ARG A 67 35.78 34.10 37.00
CA ARG A 67 35.03 35.23 37.56
C ARG A 67 33.77 35.49 36.74
N LYS A 68 32.62 35.31 37.42
CA LYS A 68 31.26 35.60 36.96
C LYS A 68 30.98 37.10 37.11
N ALA A 69 30.29 37.68 36.15
CA ALA A 69 29.38 38.81 36.34
C ALA A 69 28.03 38.44 35.69
N PRO A 70 26.88 38.85 36.26
CA PRO A 70 25.59 38.20 36.03
C PRO A 70 24.95 38.71 34.75
N PHE A 71 24.63 37.81 33.82
CA PHE A 71 23.73 38.11 32.71
C PHE A 71 22.44 37.31 32.90
N VAL A 72 21.34 38.04 32.77
CA VAL A 72 19.97 37.65 33.13
C VAL A 72 19.52 36.47 32.28
N GLU A 73 19.06 35.44 32.96
CA GLU A 73 18.40 34.26 32.40
C GLU A 73 17.05 34.70 31.83
N GLY A 74 16.87 34.57 30.51
CA GLY A 74 15.65 34.96 29.82
C GLY A 74 15.48 34.16 28.54
N ALA A 75 14.57 33.19 28.60
CA ALA A 75 13.96 32.45 27.48
C ALA A 75 14.92 31.68 26.56
N VAL A 76 15.38 30.52 27.01
CA VAL A 76 15.74 29.43 26.08
C VAL A 76 14.50 28.57 25.88
N ASN A 77 14.05 28.46 24.63
CA ASN A 77 12.94 27.61 24.18
C ASN A 77 13.07 26.20 24.77
N HIS A 78 12.21 25.85 25.72
CA HIS A 78 11.92 24.47 26.07
C HIS A 78 11.14 23.85 24.91
N VAL A 79 11.85 23.22 23.97
CA VAL A 79 11.26 22.19 23.10
C VAL A 79 10.96 21.00 24.03
N SER A 80 9.68 20.71 24.27
CA SER A 80 9.27 19.55 25.08
C SER A 80 9.69 18.25 24.39
N LYS A 81 9.90 17.16 25.14
CA LYS A 81 10.23 15.83 24.58
C LYS A 81 9.20 15.30 23.58
N ASP A 82 7.99 15.86 23.63
CA ASP A 82 6.81 15.38 22.90
C ASP A 82 6.69 15.95 21.49
N ARG A 83 7.42 17.05 21.19
CA ARG A 83 7.37 17.73 19.90
C ARG A 83 8.77 18.04 19.42
N GLU A 84 9.06 17.69 18.17
CA GLU A 84 10.28 18.12 17.50
C GLU A 84 9.91 19.08 16.37
N MET A 85 10.76 20.06 16.08
CA MET A 85 10.57 20.82 14.85
C MET A 85 10.90 19.90 13.67
N GLY A 86 9.87 19.57 12.92
CA GLY A 86 10.00 18.88 11.65
C GLY A 86 10.76 19.73 10.65
N GLU A 87 11.16 19.10 9.56
CA GLU A 87 12.16 19.64 8.65
C GLU A 87 11.73 20.98 7.96
N ASN A 88 10.43 21.33 7.94
CA ASN A 88 9.86 22.59 7.41
C ASN A 88 9.69 23.69 8.48
N GLY A 89 10.16 23.48 9.70
CA GLY A 89 9.92 24.37 10.84
C GLY A 89 8.50 24.29 11.42
N GLN A 90 7.69 23.30 11.00
CA GLN A 90 6.45 22.94 11.68
C GLN A 90 6.72 21.91 12.77
N ALA A 91 6.08 22.05 13.93
CA ALA A 91 6.21 21.09 15.02
C ALA A 91 5.52 19.75 14.65
N GLN A 92 6.28 18.66 14.68
CA GLN A 92 5.80 17.29 14.53
C GLN A 92 5.75 16.63 15.91
N ILE A 93 4.80 15.71 16.09
CA ILE A 93 4.72 14.90 17.31
C ILE A 93 5.76 13.78 17.22
N THR A 94 6.64 13.66 18.21
CA THR A 94 7.65 12.58 18.23
C THR A 94 6.99 11.23 18.45
N ARG A 95 7.68 10.11 18.16
CA ARG A 95 7.18 8.77 18.49
C ARG A 95 6.84 8.64 19.98
N GLU A 96 7.69 9.21 20.84
CA GLU A 96 7.46 9.27 22.30
C GLU A 96 6.21 10.12 22.63
N GLY A 97 6.08 11.31 22.02
CA GLY A 97 4.94 12.20 22.22
C GLY A 97 3.61 11.64 21.70
N LEU A 98 3.63 10.79 20.67
CA LEU A 98 2.43 10.13 20.14
C LEU A 98 1.86 9.14 21.16
N ASN A 99 2.73 8.48 21.93
CA ASN A 99 2.40 7.48 22.95
C ASN A 99 1.40 6.40 22.47
N ASN A 100 1.49 6.02 21.19
CA ASN A 100 0.65 5.01 20.55
C ASN A 100 1.45 4.27 19.46
N GLU A 101 2.12 3.19 19.85
CA GLU A 101 3.01 2.42 18.96
C GLU A 101 2.27 1.72 17.81
N LEU A 102 1.01 1.33 18.03
CA LEU A 102 0.20 0.70 16.99
C LEU A 102 -0.15 1.73 15.89
N LEU A 103 -0.51 2.95 16.29
CA LEU A 103 -0.75 4.06 15.37
C LEU A 103 0.52 4.50 14.65
N TYR A 104 1.64 4.55 15.37
CA TYR A 104 2.95 4.85 14.76
C TYR A 104 3.28 3.82 13.68
N LEU A 105 3.19 2.51 13.99
CA LEU A 105 3.47 1.47 13.01
C LEU A 105 2.45 1.48 11.87
N PHE A 106 1.18 1.76 12.14
CA PHE A 106 0.19 1.94 11.08
C PHE A 106 0.65 3.05 10.12
N ASP A 107 0.94 4.27 10.59
CA ASP A 107 1.42 5.35 9.72
C ASP A 107 2.71 4.97 8.98
N LYS A 108 3.71 4.44 9.69
CA LYS A 108 5.03 4.15 9.12
C LYS A 108 5.11 2.86 8.29
N ALA A 109 4.08 2.02 8.28
CA ALA A 109 4.01 0.81 7.45
C ALA A 109 3.82 1.12 5.95
N VAL A 110 4.81 1.83 5.38
CA VAL A 110 4.91 2.21 3.98
C VAL A 110 6.22 1.68 3.38
N ARG A 111 6.30 1.62 2.04
CA ARG A 111 7.43 0.97 1.35
C ARG A 111 8.78 1.57 1.77
N ASN A 112 9.77 0.69 1.92
CA ASN A 112 11.15 0.97 2.34
C ASN A 112 11.38 1.22 3.84
N ILE A 113 10.36 1.03 4.69
CA ILE A 113 10.62 0.90 6.14
C ILE A 113 11.65 -0.21 6.39
N SER A 114 12.61 0.07 7.28
CA SER A 114 13.67 -0.88 7.60
C SER A 114 13.13 -2.04 8.44
N PHE A 115 13.71 -3.24 8.27
CA PHE A 115 13.35 -4.39 9.10
C PHE A 115 13.55 -4.12 10.60
N SER A 116 14.63 -3.41 10.97
CA SER A 116 14.90 -3.03 12.36
C SER A 116 13.82 -2.14 12.96
N GLU A 117 13.25 -1.24 12.16
CA GLU A 117 12.19 -0.36 12.62
C GLU A 117 10.87 -1.11 12.76
N VAL A 118 10.52 -1.97 11.79
CA VAL A 118 9.35 -2.88 11.90
C VAL A 118 9.48 -3.74 13.16
N GLN A 119 10.65 -4.35 13.36
CA GLN A 119 10.91 -5.18 14.53
C GLN A 119 10.76 -4.37 15.83
N SER A 120 11.39 -3.20 15.91
CA SER A 120 11.28 -2.32 17.09
C SER A 120 9.83 -1.98 17.41
N CYS A 121 9.01 -1.62 16.40
CA CYS A 121 7.62 -1.28 16.63
C CYS A 121 6.79 -2.47 17.10
N VAL A 122 6.94 -3.64 16.43
CA VAL A 122 6.21 -4.85 16.82
C VAL A 122 6.62 -5.31 18.23
N ASP A 123 7.92 -5.31 18.54
CA ASP A 123 8.40 -5.64 19.89
C ASP A 123 7.82 -4.67 20.93
N SER A 124 7.82 -3.35 20.67
CA SER A 124 7.23 -2.34 21.57
C SER A 124 5.73 -2.51 21.77
N ILE A 125 4.97 -2.84 20.72
CA ILE A 125 3.52 -3.12 20.82
C ILE A 125 3.28 -4.32 21.75
N LEU A 126 4.05 -5.40 21.58
CA LEU A 126 3.91 -6.61 22.38
C LEU A 126 4.38 -6.44 23.83
N ASP A 127 5.44 -5.66 24.05
CA ASP A 127 5.99 -5.41 25.38
C ASP A 127 5.10 -4.46 26.19
N ALA A 128 4.46 -3.49 25.53
CA ALA A 128 3.52 -2.56 26.15
C ALA A 128 2.09 -3.12 26.30
N ALA A 129 1.81 -4.30 25.73
CA ALA A 129 0.49 -4.91 25.79
C ALA A 129 0.02 -5.10 27.24
N LYS A 130 -1.15 -4.57 27.56
CA LYS A 130 -1.79 -4.72 28.89
C LYS A 130 -2.83 -5.83 28.87
N THR A 131 -3.46 -6.02 27.72
CA THR A 131 -4.50 -7.01 27.48
C THR A 131 -4.18 -7.85 26.25
N LYS A 132 -4.90 -8.96 26.05
CA LYS A 132 -4.70 -9.85 24.90
C LYS A 132 -5.16 -9.18 23.61
N GLU A 133 -6.16 -8.29 23.71
CA GLU A 133 -6.69 -7.49 22.62
C GLU A 133 -5.58 -6.62 22.01
N ASN A 134 -4.66 -6.09 22.81
CA ASN A 134 -3.49 -5.37 22.29
C ASN A 134 -2.57 -6.26 21.43
N ILE A 135 -2.48 -7.55 21.74
CA ILE A 135 -1.74 -8.51 20.91
C ILE A 135 -2.52 -8.84 19.64
N VAL A 136 -3.83 -9.06 19.76
CA VAL A 136 -4.72 -9.29 18.60
C VAL A 136 -4.61 -8.12 17.61
N ASP A 137 -4.59 -6.89 18.11
CA ASP A 137 -4.41 -5.68 17.29
C ASP A 137 -3.12 -5.68 16.47
N ALA A 138 -2.02 -6.27 16.98
CA ALA A 138 -0.79 -6.44 16.20
C ALA A 138 -0.97 -7.39 15.00
N TYR A 139 -1.73 -8.48 15.19
CA TYR A 139 -2.09 -9.38 14.09
C TYR A 139 -3.06 -8.72 13.12
N LEU A 140 -4.08 -8.01 13.62
CA LEU A 140 -5.03 -7.27 12.78
C LEU A 140 -4.27 -6.24 11.93
N LEU A 141 -3.34 -5.49 12.51
CA LEU A 141 -2.51 -4.55 11.76
C LEU A 141 -1.63 -5.26 10.72
N ALA A 142 -1.04 -6.42 11.03
CA ALA A 142 -0.28 -7.20 10.05
C ALA A 142 -1.16 -7.61 8.86
N PHE A 143 -2.32 -8.20 9.13
CA PHE A 143 -3.24 -8.63 8.08
C PHE A 143 -3.85 -7.45 7.31
N GLN A 144 -4.15 -6.33 7.97
CA GLN A 144 -4.56 -5.07 7.35
C GLN A 144 -3.46 -4.53 6.42
N THR A 145 -2.21 -4.57 6.88
CA THR A 145 -1.05 -4.19 6.07
C THR A 145 -0.93 -5.08 4.84
N ARG A 146 -1.17 -6.38 4.97
CA ARG A 146 -1.15 -7.30 3.83
C ARG A 146 -2.33 -7.13 2.91
N TRP A 147 -3.54 -6.90 3.41
CA TRP A 147 -4.78 -7.13 2.69
C TRP A 147 -4.87 -6.33 1.39
N ASN A 148 -4.71 -6.98 0.24
CA ASN A 148 -4.64 -6.28 -1.06
C ASN A 148 -5.99 -5.87 -1.64
N ARG A 149 -7.10 -6.25 -1.00
CA ARG A 149 -8.46 -5.90 -1.44
C ARG A 149 -9.11 -4.85 -0.53
N GLY A 150 -8.80 -4.88 0.77
CA GLY A 150 -9.39 -3.97 1.76
C GLY A 150 -8.40 -3.19 2.62
N GLY A 151 -7.10 -3.47 2.55
CA GLY A 151 -6.06 -2.81 3.35
C GLY A 151 -4.91 -2.26 2.50
N LYS A 152 -3.69 -2.21 3.05
CA LYS A 152 -2.54 -1.51 2.42
C LYS A 152 -1.89 -2.28 1.27
N GLY A 153 -2.01 -3.61 1.24
CA GLY A 153 -1.37 -4.43 0.20
C GLY A 153 0.14 -4.58 0.31
N GLU A 154 0.75 -4.17 1.43
CA GLU A 154 2.19 -4.13 1.66
C GLU A 154 2.75 -5.48 2.09
N LYS A 155 3.26 -6.23 1.10
CA LYS A 155 3.69 -7.63 1.27
C LYS A 155 4.93 -7.79 2.13
N LEU A 156 5.98 -7.02 1.86
CA LEU A 156 7.27 -7.20 2.54
C LEU A 156 7.14 -6.84 4.03
N ILE A 157 6.50 -5.71 4.32
CA ILE A 157 6.26 -5.24 5.69
C ILE A 157 5.45 -6.29 6.45
N PHE A 158 4.39 -6.83 5.84
CA PHE A 158 3.65 -7.94 6.42
C PHE A 158 4.54 -9.14 6.75
N PHE A 159 5.39 -9.60 5.83
CA PHE A 159 6.27 -10.74 6.10
C PHE A 159 7.26 -10.45 7.24
N GLN A 160 7.75 -9.22 7.33
CA GLN A 160 8.62 -8.77 8.41
C GLN A 160 7.89 -8.79 9.76
N MET A 161 6.67 -8.23 9.82
CA MET A 161 5.81 -8.29 11.01
C MET A 161 5.53 -9.74 11.43
N MET A 162 5.12 -10.59 10.48
CA MET A 162 4.82 -12.01 10.75
C MET A 162 6.04 -12.79 11.22
N ASN A 163 7.24 -12.45 10.75
CA ASN A 163 8.48 -13.08 11.20
C ASN A 163 8.84 -12.70 12.65
N VAL A 164 8.58 -11.45 13.04
CA VAL A 164 8.73 -11.00 14.44
C VAL A 164 7.66 -11.64 15.33
N LEU A 165 6.41 -11.71 14.86
CA LEU A 165 5.32 -12.39 15.55
C LEU A 165 5.63 -13.89 15.72
N LEU A 166 6.14 -14.58 14.69
CA LEU A 166 6.54 -15.99 14.79
C LEU A 166 7.62 -16.22 15.85
N LYS A 167 8.57 -15.29 15.99
CA LYS A 167 9.59 -15.36 17.03
C LYS A 167 9.02 -15.19 18.44
N ARG A 168 8.05 -14.28 18.61
CA ARG A 168 7.53 -13.87 19.92
C ARG A 168 6.37 -14.74 20.40
N LEU A 169 5.52 -15.16 19.47
CA LEU A 169 4.25 -15.85 19.66
C LEU A 169 4.10 -16.96 18.58
N PRO A 170 5.01 -17.96 18.56
CA PRO A 170 5.06 -18.96 17.51
C PRO A 170 3.76 -19.74 17.34
N GLU A 171 3.16 -20.22 18.42
CA GLU A 171 1.99 -21.08 18.36
C GLU A 171 0.77 -20.30 17.88
N THR A 172 0.57 -19.05 18.33
CA THR A 172 -0.48 -18.17 17.80
C THR A 172 -0.23 -17.78 16.34
N THR A 173 1.02 -17.49 15.96
CA THR A 173 1.33 -17.10 14.58
C THR A 173 1.06 -18.23 13.59
N LEU A 174 1.35 -19.48 13.97
CA LEU A 174 1.12 -20.64 13.12
C LEU A 174 -0.37 -20.89 12.82
N THR A 175 -1.30 -20.48 13.70
CA THR A 175 -2.74 -20.70 13.49
C THR A 175 -3.34 -19.82 12.39
N VAL A 176 -2.78 -18.64 12.16
CA VAL A 176 -3.29 -17.66 11.18
C VAL A 176 -2.67 -17.82 9.78
N ILE A 177 -1.64 -18.66 9.62
CA ILE A 177 -0.99 -18.93 8.31
C ILE A 177 -1.97 -19.47 7.24
N PRO A 178 -2.97 -20.31 7.55
CA PRO A 178 -3.96 -20.74 6.56
C PRO A 178 -4.80 -19.58 5.98
N LEU A 179 -4.85 -18.42 6.64
CA LEU A 179 -5.60 -17.25 6.16
C LEU A 179 -4.85 -16.48 5.05
N LEU A 180 -3.57 -16.74 4.82
CA LEU A 180 -2.75 -16.00 3.84
C LEU A 180 -3.36 -15.93 2.42
N PRO A 181 -3.91 -17.01 1.84
CA PRO A 181 -4.53 -16.94 0.51
C PRO A 181 -5.77 -16.04 0.46
N HIS A 182 -6.47 -15.85 1.60
CA HIS A 182 -7.65 -15.00 1.70
C HIS A 182 -7.26 -13.52 1.65
N TYR A 183 -6.38 -13.07 2.54
CA TYR A 183 -5.93 -11.67 2.61
C TYR A 183 -4.92 -11.29 1.51
N GLY A 184 -4.30 -12.30 0.91
CA GLY A 184 -3.29 -12.12 -0.11
C GLY A 184 -3.42 -13.10 -1.26
N TYR A 185 -2.41 -13.94 -1.45
CA TYR A 185 -2.43 -15.03 -2.44
C TYR A 185 -1.51 -16.16 -2.01
N TRP A 186 -1.69 -17.34 -2.62
CA TRP A 186 -0.98 -18.58 -2.30
C TRP A 186 0.56 -18.46 -2.20
N LYS A 187 1.18 -17.56 -2.98
CA LYS A 187 2.65 -17.38 -2.94
C LYS A 187 3.14 -16.79 -1.63
N ASP A 188 2.28 -16.13 -0.85
CA ASP A 188 2.67 -15.39 0.35
C ASP A 188 3.28 -16.30 1.41
N GLY A 189 2.79 -17.54 1.58
CA GLY A 189 3.42 -18.50 2.49
C GLY A 189 4.86 -18.82 2.09
N LEU A 190 5.14 -18.97 0.79
CA LEU A 190 6.50 -19.19 0.28
C LEU A 190 7.39 -17.94 0.41
N LEU A 191 6.80 -16.75 0.28
CA LEU A 191 7.51 -15.48 0.45
C LEU A 191 7.84 -15.21 1.92
N LEU A 192 6.93 -15.52 2.85
CA LEU A 192 7.19 -15.47 4.29
C LEU A 192 8.34 -16.41 4.67
N LEU A 193 8.32 -17.66 4.19
CA LEU A 193 9.42 -18.60 4.39
C LEU A 193 10.75 -18.10 3.83
N LYS A 194 10.72 -17.42 2.68
CA LYS A 194 11.90 -16.77 2.10
C LYS A 194 12.38 -15.61 2.97
N GLU A 195 11.47 -14.80 3.52
CA GLU A 195 11.82 -13.70 4.43
C GLU A 195 12.50 -14.23 5.69
N CYS A 196 11.93 -15.26 6.34
CA CYS A 196 12.55 -15.90 7.51
C CYS A 196 14.00 -16.35 7.23
N ALA A 197 14.26 -16.91 6.04
CA ALA A 197 15.58 -17.37 5.64
C ALA A 197 16.59 -16.23 5.34
N VAL A 198 16.12 -15.02 5.03
CA VAL A 198 16.97 -13.88 4.64
C VAL A 198 17.28 -12.96 5.82
N THR A 199 16.37 -12.82 6.78
CA THR A 199 16.55 -11.93 7.96
C THR A 199 17.38 -12.56 9.09
N ASN A 200 18.36 -13.40 8.77
CA ASN A 200 19.20 -14.14 9.75
C ASN A 200 18.41 -15.04 10.73
N ASN A 201 17.25 -15.59 10.36
CA ASN A 201 16.46 -16.48 11.23
C ASN A 201 16.21 -15.90 12.64
N ILE A 202 15.55 -14.76 12.75
CA ILE A 202 15.17 -14.25 14.08
C ILE A 202 14.22 -15.20 14.84
N ALA A 203 13.38 -15.94 14.10
CA ALA A 203 12.58 -17.05 14.61
C ALA A 203 13.42 -18.35 14.63
N SER A 204 13.10 -19.26 15.55
CA SER A 204 13.86 -20.50 15.70
C SER A 204 13.72 -21.41 14.48
N ASP A 205 14.74 -22.26 14.23
CA ASP A 205 14.68 -23.24 13.14
C ASP A 205 13.50 -24.22 13.31
N GLU A 206 13.10 -24.51 14.55
CA GLU A 206 11.93 -25.33 14.87
C GLU A 206 10.63 -24.65 14.40
N ASP A 207 10.43 -23.39 14.76
CA ASP A 207 9.22 -22.64 14.37
C ASP A 207 9.13 -22.44 12.86
N VAL A 208 10.26 -22.18 12.21
CA VAL A 208 10.33 -22.09 10.74
C VAL A 208 10.04 -23.45 10.10
N SER A 209 10.43 -24.57 10.71
CA SER A 209 10.08 -25.90 10.23
C SER A 209 8.58 -26.17 10.34
N LYS A 210 7.94 -25.84 11.48
CA LYS A 210 6.48 -25.92 11.65
C LYS A 210 5.76 -25.06 10.62
N LEU A 211 6.24 -23.84 10.37
CA LEU A 211 5.70 -22.96 9.34
C LEU A 211 5.78 -23.59 7.93
N LYS A 212 6.92 -24.22 7.58
CA LYS A 212 7.08 -24.93 6.29
C LYS A 212 6.02 -26.01 6.13
N GLU A 213 5.81 -26.82 7.17
CA GLU A 213 4.83 -27.91 7.14
C GLU A 213 3.42 -27.39 6.86
N ILE A 214 2.98 -26.33 7.55
CA ILE A 214 1.66 -25.72 7.36
C ILE A 214 1.51 -25.19 5.93
N VAL A 215 2.51 -24.45 5.42
CA VAL A 215 2.47 -23.90 4.06
C VAL A 215 2.42 -25.01 3.01
N TYR A 216 3.25 -26.04 3.14
CA TYR A 216 3.32 -27.14 2.17
C TYR A 216 2.07 -28.00 2.19
N LYS A 217 1.52 -28.26 3.38
CA LYS A 217 0.23 -28.94 3.56
C LYS A 217 -0.90 -28.16 2.90
N GLY A 218 -0.98 -26.85 3.11
CA GLY A 218 -1.98 -26.01 2.47
C GLY A 218 -1.95 -26.09 0.93
N PHE A 219 -0.76 -26.07 0.33
CA PHE A 219 -0.62 -26.28 -1.11
C PHE A 219 -1.07 -27.68 -1.53
N ALA A 220 -0.61 -28.73 -0.84
CA ALA A 220 -0.92 -30.11 -1.21
C ALA A 220 -2.44 -30.37 -1.17
N GLU A 221 -3.10 -29.98 -0.08
CA GLU A 221 -4.55 -30.16 0.09
C GLU A 221 -5.35 -29.40 -0.97
N GLN A 222 -5.01 -28.13 -1.24
CA GLN A 222 -5.74 -27.36 -2.24
C GLN A 222 -5.50 -27.87 -3.66
N LEU A 223 -4.27 -28.25 -4.02
CA LEU A 223 -3.98 -28.81 -5.35
C LEU A 223 -4.72 -30.13 -5.57
N MET A 224 -4.86 -30.98 -4.56
CA MET A 224 -5.64 -32.22 -4.66
C MET A 224 -7.14 -31.93 -4.83
N LYS A 225 -7.69 -30.95 -4.11
CA LYS A 225 -9.07 -30.49 -4.31
C LYS A 225 -9.29 -29.97 -5.74
N ASP A 226 -8.39 -29.12 -6.22
CA ASP A 226 -8.46 -28.56 -7.58
C ASP A 226 -8.35 -29.67 -8.64
N LEU A 227 -7.50 -30.70 -8.44
CA LEU A 227 -7.37 -31.83 -9.37
C LEU A 227 -8.65 -32.68 -9.46
N ALA A 228 -9.33 -32.89 -8.34
CA ALA A 228 -10.58 -33.65 -8.30
C ALA A 228 -11.74 -32.90 -8.98
N GLU A 229 -11.70 -31.57 -8.99
CA GLU A 229 -12.72 -30.71 -9.58
C GLU A 229 -12.69 -30.70 -11.13
N VAL A 230 -11.51 -30.85 -11.75
CA VAL A 230 -11.36 -30.86 -13.21
C VAL A 230 -12.21 -31.94 -13.91
N PRO A 231 -12.12 -33.24 -13.55
CA PRO A 231 -12.94 -34.27 -14.17
C PRO A 231 -14.43 -34.08 -13.86
N LYS A 232 -14.79 -33.69 -12.63
CA LYS A 232 -16.17 -33.43 -12.23
C LYS A 232 -16.82 -32.34 -13.09
N ALA A 233 -16.13 -31.21 -13.26
CA ALA A 233 -16.61 -30.12 -14.11
C ALA A 233 -16.78 -30.54 -15.57
N ARG A 234 -15.89 -31.40 -16.07
CA ARG A 234 -15.97 -31.96 -17.43
C ARG A 234 -17.20 -32.85 -17.61
N GLU A 235 -17.51 -33.70 -16.64
CA GLU A 235 -18.72 -34.54 -16.64
C GLU A 235 -19.99 -33.67 -16.60
N GLU A 236 -19.98 -32.63 -15.78
CA GLU A 236 -21.06 -31.66 -15.63
C GLU A 236 -21.11 -30.61 -16.77
N LYS A 237 -20.22 -30.71 -17.77
CA LYS A 237 -20.09 -29.77 -18.91
C LYS A 237 -20.01 -28.30 -18.51
N ARG A 238 -19.36 -28.01 -17.40
CA ARG A 238 -19.15 -26.64 -16.89
C ARG A 238 -17.67 -26.28 -16.83
N THR A 239 -17.40 -25.00 -16.63
CA THR A 239 -16.05 -24.53 -16.34
C THR A 239 -15.65 -24.98 -14.93
N PRO A 240 -14.45 -25.54 -14.71
CA PRO A 240 -14.00 -25.94 -13.39
C PRO A 240 -13.78 -24.73 -12.49
N THR A 241 -14.23 -24.81 -11.23
CA THR A 241 -14.03 -23.74 -10.24
C THR A 241 -12.75 -24.02 -9.46
N LEU A 242 -11.62 -23.55 -10.01
CA LEU A 242 -10.30 -23.84 -9.47
C LEU A 242 -9.75 -22.69 -8.61
N SER A 243 -8.99 -23.03 -7.58
CA SER A 243 -8.19 -22.04 -6.87
C SER A 243 -6.97 -21.59 -7.71
N PHE A 244 -6.35 -20.48 -7.31
CA PHE A 244 -5.07 -20.06 -7.90
C PHE A 244 -3.84 -20.79 -7.30
N ALA A 245 -4.02 -21.84 -6.49
CA ALA A 245 -2.90 -22.56 -5.88
C ALA A 245 -1.90 -23.05 -6.94
N ALA A 246 -2.37 -23.69 -8.01
CA ALA A 246 -1.49 -24.20 -9.08
C ALA A 246 -0.71 -23.12 -9.82
N LYS A 247 -1.26 -21.90 -9.93
CA LYS A 247 -0.56 -20.74 -10.52
C LYS A 247 0.68 -20.38 -9.71
N TYR A 248 0.60 -20.45 -8.38
CA TYR A 248 1.68 -20.02 -7.48
C TYR A 248 2.49 -21.18 -6.88
N ALA A 249 2.06 -22.42 -7.08
CA ALA A 249 2.76 -23.60 -6.62
C ALA A 249 4.20 -23.65 -7.16
N PRO A 250 5.18 -24.01 -6.32
CA PRO A 250 6.59 -24.00 -6.69
C PRO A 250 6.85 -25.03 -7.80
N SER A 251 7.70 -24.68 -8.76
CA SER A 251 8.10 -25.59 -9.82
C SER A 251 9.47 -26.20 -9.52
N GLU A 252 9.64 -27.47 -9.84
CA GLU A 252 10.89 -28.22 -9.61
C GLU A 252 12.09 -27.44 -10.16
N LYS A 253 13.16 -27.33 -9.36
CA LYS A 253 14.43 -26.66 -9.69
C LYS A 253 14.29 -25.17 -10.03
N LYS A 254 13.17 -24.52 -9.71
CA LYS A 254 13.03 -23.05 -9.80
C LYS A 254 13.37 -22.40 -8.47
N GLU A 255 13.29 -21.07 -8.41
CA GLU A 255 13.76 -20.24 -7.30
C GLU A 255 13.33 -20.78 -5.91
N PHE A 256 12.03 -20.96 -5.67
CA PHE A 256 11.53 -21.44 -4.38
C PHE A 256 11.94 -22.86 -4.05
N ASP A 257 12.08 -23.73 -5.05
CA ASP A 257 12.49 -25.12 -4.81
C ASP A 257 13.98 -25.20 -4.47
N LYS A 258 14.81 -24.38 -5.13
CA LYS A 258 16.24 -24.26 -4.83
C LYS A 258 16.47 -23.71 -3.42
N LEU A 259 15.65 -22.75 -2.99
CA LEU A 259 15.81 -22.09 -1.69
C LEU A 259 15.18 -22.88 -0.53
N LEU A 260 13.96 -23.39 -0.73
CA LEU A 260 13.14 -23.95 0.35
C LEU A 260 12.98 -25.47 0.28
N THR A 261 13.45 -26.12 -0.80
CA THR A 261 13.28 -27.57 -1.05
C THR A 261 11.83 -28.03 -0.95
N CYS A 262 10.91 -27.25 -1.52
CA CYS A 262 9.47 -27.37 -1.29
C CYS A 262 8.76 -28.40 -2.16
N THR A 263 9.28 -28.74 -3.35
CA THR A 263 8.51 -29.57 -4.29
C THR A 263 8.39 -31.03 -3.87
N GLU A 264 9.44 -31.62 -3.30
CA GLU A 264 9.40 -33.00 -2.82
C GLU A 264 8.46 -33.17 -1.61
N PRO A 265 8.52 -32.34 -0.54
CA PRO A 265 7.56 -32.41 0.56
C PRO A 265 6.10 -32.24 0.12
N ILE A 266 5.81 -31.24 -0.73
CA ILE A 266 4.44 -31.03 -1.25
C ILE A 266 3.99 -32.25 -2.04
N ALA A 267 4.84 -32.78 -2.93
CA ALA A 267 4.49 -33.95 -3.71
C ALA A 267 4.23 -35.19 -2.84
N LYS A 268 5.01 -35.40 -1.76
CA LYS A 268 4.77 -36.50 -0.80
C LYS A 268 3.41 -36.39 -0.12
N LEU A 269 3.00 -35.17 0.23
CA LEU A 269 1.68 -34.92 0.82
C LEU A 269 0.54 -35.14 -0.17
N MET A 270 0.74 -34.84 -1.46
CA MET A 270 -0.27 -35.08 -2.50
C MET A 270 -0.38 -36.56 -2.90
N PHE A 271 0.74 -37.28 -2.96
CA PHE A 271 0.83 -38.64 -3.50
C PHE A 271 1.61 -39.56 -2.53
N PRO A 272 1.07 -39.85 -1.34
CA PRO A 272 1.76 -40.60 -0.30
C PRO A 272 2.16 -42.03 -0.72
N ASP A 273 1.43 -42.61 -1.67
CA ASP A 273 1.68 -43.98 -2.15
C ASP A 273 2.90 -44.10 -3.09
N ILE A 274 3.40 -42.98 -3.63
CA ILE A 274 4.52 -42.99 -4.59
C ILE A 274 5.85 -42.85 -3.85
N LYS A 275 6.52 -44.00 -3.63
CA LYS A 275 7.80 -44.05 -2.90
C LYS A 275 9.01 -43.55 -3.71
N ALA A 276 9.01 -43.75 -5.03
CA ALA A 276 10.15 -43.40 -5.87
C ALA A 276 10.17 -41.89 -6.18
N LYS A 277 11.19 -41.17 -5.70
CA LYS A 277 11.34 -39.71 -5.86
C LYS A 277 11.15 -39.22 -7.31
N GLY A 278 11.74 -39.92 -8.28
CA GLY A 278 11.62 -39.56 -9.70
C GLY A 278 10.18 -39.67 -10.23
N ALA A 279 9.44 -40.70 -9.80
CA ALA A 279 8.03 -40.87 -10.16
C ALA A 279 7.16 -39.84 -9.43
N LEU A 280 7.44 -39.59 -8.15
CA LEU A 280 6.71 -38.63 -7.32
C LEU A 280 6.73 -37.21 -7.92
N ILE A 281 7.93 -36.72 -8.26
CA ILE A 281 8.10 -35.40 -8.88
C ILE A 281 7.51 -35.35 -10.29
N LYS A 282 7.51 -36.48 -11.02
CA LYS A 282 6.86 -36.56 -12.33
C LYS A 282 5.34 -36.38 -12.20
N GLU A 283 4.69 -37.04 -11.25
CA GLU A 283 3.25 -36.86 -11.01
C GLU A 283 2.91 -35.46 -10.54
N TYR A 284 3.73 -34.85 -9.68
CA TYR A 284 3.57 -33.45 -9.31
C TYR A 284 3.61 -32.49 -10.52
N ARG A 285 4.58 -32.66 -11.43
CA ARG A 285 4.66 -31.83 -12.65
C ARG A 285 3.45 -32.01 -13.56
N LYS A 286 2.95 -33.25 -13.70
CA LYS A 286 1.73 -33.53 -14.48
C LYS A 286 0.51 -32.86 -13.88
N ALA A 287 0.33 -32.97 -12.55
CA ALA A 287 -0.73 -32.30 -11.82
C ALA A 287 -0.73 -30.79 -12.07
N LEU A 288 0.43 -30.14 -11.93
CA LEU A 288 0.55 -28.71 -12.21
C LEU A 288 0.26 -28.36 -13.67
N ALA A 289 0.67 -29.19 -14.63
CA ALA A 289 0.38 -28.95 -16.05
C ALA A 289 -1.13 -28.97 -16.32
N VAL A 290 -1.84 -30.00 -15.84
CA VAL A 290 -3.30 -30.14 -15.98
C VAL A 290 -4.01 -28.93 -15.37
N LEU A 291 -3.67 -28.56 -14.13
CA LEU A 291 -4.33 -27.45 -13.45
C LEU A 291 -4.04 -26.09 -14.11
N ARG A 292 -2.80 -25.85 -14.57
CA ARG A 292 -2.43 -24.58 -15.21
C ARG A 292 -3.05 -24.41 -16.59
N GLU A 293 -3.26 -25.50 -17.31
CA GLU A 293 -4.02 -25.51 -18.56
C GLU A 293 -5.50 -25.24 -18.30
N ALA A 294 -6.10 -25.90 -17.32
CA ALA A 294 -7.50 -25.68 -16.94
C ALA A 294 -7.77 -24.25 -16.41
N LEU A 295 -6.79 -23.62 -15.78
CA LEU A 295 -6.84 -22.22 -15.34
C LEU A 295 -6.69 -21.20 -16.48
N ASP A 296 -6.38 -21.64 -17.71
CA ASP A 296 -6.18 -20.80 -18.90
C ASP A 296 -5.16 -19.65 -18.66
N ILE A 297 -4.02 -20.00 -18.06
CA ILE A 297 -2.99 -19.03 -17.68
C ILE A 297 -2.26 -18.51 -18.94
N PRO A 298 -2.16 -17.19 -19.19
CA PRO A 298 -1.55 -16.62 -20.40
C PRO A 298 -0.12 -17.10 -20.66
N GLU A 299 0.68 -17.26 -19.59
CA GLU A 299 2.05 -17.79 -19.64
C GLU A 299 2.15 -19.12 -20.41
N VAL A 300 1.14 -19.99 -20.30
CA VAL A 300 1.13 -21.31 -20.97
C VAL A 300 1.04 -21.12 -22.49
N LYS A 301 0.16 -20.24 -22.96
CA LYS A 301 -0.03 -19.89 -24.37
C LYS A 301 1.17 -19.13 -24.93
N GLU A 302 1.74 -18.21 -24.16
CA GLU A 302 2.97 -17.48 -24.52
C GLU A 302 4.15 -18.43 -24.74
N CYS A 303 4.38 -19.40 -23.84
CA CYS A 303 5.44 -20.40 -23.97
C CYS A 303 5.25 -21.29 -25.21
N ALA A 304 3.99 -21.51 -25.61
CA ALA A 304 3.64 -22.28 -26.80
C ALA A 304 3.60 -21.44 -28.09
N ASN A 305 3.95 -20.15 -28.05
CA ASN A 305 3.83 -19.20 -29.17
C ASN A 305 2.42 -19.14 -29.79
N LYS A 306 1.39 -19.15 -28.94
CA LYS A 306 -0.03 -19.06 -29.30
C LYS A 306 -0.64 -17.76 -28.74
N PHE A 307 -0.10 -16.61 -29.13
CA PHE A 307 -0.56 -15.31 -28.63
C PHE A 307 -1.97 -14.99 -29.10
N ALA A 308 -2.36 -15.39 -30.32
CA ALA A 308 -3.69 -15.14 -30.86
C ALA A 308 -4.81 -15.85 -30.07
N GLU A 309 -4.46 -16.96 -29.38
CA GLU A 309 -5.38 -17.75 -28.55
C GLU A 309 -5.62 -17.12 -27.15
N ILE A 310 -4.92 -16.03 -26.80
CA ILE A 310 -5.07 -15.37 -25.50
C ILE A 310 -6.43 -14.65 -25.44
N ASP A 311 -7.27 -15.04 -24.48
CA ASP A 311 -8.53 -14.35 -24.21
C ASP A 311 -8.30 -13.16 -23.26
N PHE A 312 -8.16 -11.97 -23.82
CA PHE A 312 -7.97 -10.73 -23.06
C PHE A 312 -9.14 -10.36 -22.13
N ASN A 313 -10.32 -10.98 -22.27
CA ASN A 313 -11.39 -10.84 -21.28
C ASN A 313 -11.08 -11.56 -19.97
N LYS A 314 -10.26 -12.62 -20.02
CA LYS A 314 -9.88 -13.41 -18.85
C LYS A 314 -8.58 -12.91 -18.22
N VAL A 315 -7.67 -12.34 -19.00
CA VAL A 315 -6.39 -11.78 -18.53
C VAL A 315 -6.63 -10.79 -17.37
N THR A 316 -6.00 -11.03 -16.23
CA THR A 316 -6.12 -10.16 -15.05
C THR A 316 -5.41 -8.82 -15.28
N SER A 317 -5.88 -7.77 -14.61
CA SER A 317 -5.35 -6.40 -14.78
C SER A 317 -3.83 -6.33 -14.57
N LEU A 318 -3.32 -6.97 -13.51
CA LEU A 318 -1.89 -7.02 -13.21
C LEU A 318 -1.07 -7.78 -14.26
N CYS A 319 -1.64 -8.82 -14.88
CA CYS A 319 -0.97 -9.55 -15.96
C CYS A 319 -0.89 -8.68 -17.21
N LEU A 320 -2.03 -8.07 -17.59
CA LEU A 320 -2.09 -7.13 -18.71
C LEU A 320 -1.09 -5.99 -18.52
N ASN A 321 -1.05 -5.39 -17.33
CA ASN A 321 -0.14 -4.31 -17.01
C ASN A 321 1.34 -4.71 -17.19
N ARG A 322 1.75 -5.83 -16.57
CA ARG A 322 3.14 -6.31 -16.60
C ARG A 322 3.59 -6.80 -17.97
N LYS A 323 2.67 -7.35 -18.75
CA LYS A 323 2.96 -7.97 -20.05
C LYS A 323 2.46 -7.15 -21.23
N MET A 324 2.02 -5.92 -21.00
CA MET A 324 1.41 -5.05 -21.99
C MET A 324 2.22 -5.01 -23.29
N LYS A 325 3.53 -4.75 -23.20
CA LYS A 325 4.43 -4.73 -24.37
C LYS A 325 4.53 -6.07 -25.09
N ALA A 326 4.47 -7.19 -24.37
CA ALA A 326 4.49 -8.51 -25.01
C ALA A 326 3.19 -8.78 -25.77
N PHE A 327 2.05 -8.39 -25.21
CA PHE A 327 0.72 -8.51 -25.83
C PHE A 327 0.51 -7.56 -27.00
N LEU A 328 1.07 -6.36 -26.92
CA LEU A 328 1.07 -5.37 -28.00
C LEU A 328 2.13 -5.63 -29.07
N ASN A 329 2.95 -6.67 -28.93
CA ASN A 329 4.06 -6.99 -29.84
C ASN A 329 5.10 -5.86 -29.95
N GLU A 330 5.44 -5.22 -28.83
CA GLU A 330 6.32 -4.04 -28.77
C GLU A 330 7.64 -4.32 -28.05
N LYS A 331 8.75 -3.74 -28.53
CA LYS A 331 10.08 -3.86 -27.92
C LYS A 331 10.15 -3.14 -26.56
N LEU A 332 11.07 -3.62 -25.72
CA LEU A 332 11.42 -2.95 -24.46
C LEU A 332 12.44 -1.84 -24.71
N GLY A 333 12.40 -0.77 -23.92
CA GLY A 333 13.40 0.29 -23.94
C GLY A 333 13.43 1.16 -25.20
N ARG A 334 14.57 1.83 -25.42
CA ARG A 334 14.78 2.86 -26.46
C ARG A 334 14.87 2.31 -27.89
N GLU A 335 14.94 0.99 -28.05
CA GLU A 335 15.00 0.31 -29.35
C GLU A 335 13.62 0.21 -30.03
N SER A 336 12.57 0.63 -29.34
CA SER A 336 11.23 0.65 -29.91
C SER A 336 11.09 1.77 -30.93
N GLU A 337 10.65 1.41 -32.13
CA GLU A 337 10.35 2.34 -33.23
C GLU A 337 8.86 2.72 -33.27
N MET A 338 8.06 2.30 -32.29
CA MET A 338 6.62 2.61 -32.22
C MET A 338 6.34 4.11 -32.30
N ALA A 339 7.22 4.95 -31.75
CA ALA A 339 7.09 6.41 -31.79
C ALA A 339 7.14 7.02 -33.20
N THR A 340 7.60 6.26 -34.20
CA THR A 340 7.64 6.69 -35.62
C THR A 340 6.31 6.47 -36.34
N GLY A 341 5.34 5.77 -35.72
CA GLY A 341 4.07 5.39 -36.35
C GLY A 341 4.17 4.25 -37.38
N LYS A 342 5.38 3.83 -37.75
CA LYS A 342 5.63 2.81 -38.80
C LYS A 342 5.02 1.44 -38.51
N TYR A 343 4.89 1.07 -37.23
CA TYR A 343 4.46 -0.25 -36.79
C TYR A 343 3.15 -0.21 -35.98
N GLU A 344 2.31 0.81 -36.18
CA GLU A 344 1.08 0.98 -35.40
C GLU A 344 0.15 -0.25 -35.51
N GLU A 345 0.07 -0.85 -36.69
CA GLU A 345 -0.77 -2.04 -36.94
C GLU A 345 -0.14 -3.33 -36.41
N THR A 346 1.18 -3.50 -36.54
CA THR A 346 1.83 -4.81 -36.31
C THR A 346 2.53 -4.93 -34.96
N GLY A 347 2.91 -3.81 -34.35
CA GLY A 347 3.97 -3.77 -33.34
C GLY A 347 5.36 -3.98 -33.95
N ASP A 348 6.40 -3.58 -33.24
CA ASP A 348 7.79 -3.53 -33.72
C ASP A 348 8.68 -4.69 -33.25
N ARG A 349 8.19 -5.57 -32.35
CA ARG A 349 8.98 -6.69 -31.81
C ARG A 349 9.08 -7.84 -32.81
N TYR A 350 7.94 -8.30 -33.33
CA TYR A 350 7.86 -9.35 -34.34
C TYR A 350 6.80 -8.97 -35.39
N PRO A 351 7.04 -7.95 -36.22
CA PRO A 351 6.04 -7.40 -37.14
C PRO A 351 5.54 -8.40 -38.20
N LYS A 352 6.33 -9.45 -38.48
CA LYS A 352 6.00 -10.50 -39.45
C LYS A 352 5.27 -11.71 -38.84
N SER A 353 5.07 -11.74 -37.52
CA SER A 353 4.39 -12.85 -36.84
C SER A 353 2.88 -12.62 -36.87
N GLU A 354 2.18 -13.33 -37.75
CA GLU A 354 0.72 -13.24 -37.88
C GLU A 354 0.00 -13.49 -36.53
N ASP A 355 0.46 -14.49 -35.76
CA ASP A 355 -0.08 -14.81 -34.44
C ASP A 355 0.01 -13.62 -33.44
N ARG A 356 1.17 -12.94 -33.37
CA ARG A 356 1.36 -11.80 -32.47
C ARG A 356 0.64 -10.54 -32.95
N VAL A 357 0.58 -10.33 -34.26
CA VAL A 357 -0.19 -9.22 -34.87
C VAL A 357 -1.68 -9.42 -34.60
N ALA A 358 -2.19 -10.65 -34.74
CA ALA A 358 -3.57 -10.98 -34.39
C ALA A 358 -3.85 -10.73 -32.90
N ALA A 359 -2.95 -11.13 -32.00
CA ALA A 359 -3.10 -10.85 -30.57
C ALA A 359 -3.15 -9.35 -30.26
N ARG A 360 -2.25 -8.54 -30.85
CA ARG A 360 -2.29 -7.07 -30.74
C ARG A 360 -3.65 -6.53 -31.17
N LYS A 361 -4.13 -6.95 -32.34
CA LYS A 361 -5.42 -6.53 -32.88
C LYS A 361 -6.58 -6.93 -31.96
N HIS A 362 -6.60 -8.16 -31.45
CA HIS A 362 -7.64 -8.60 -30.52
C HIS A 362 -7.73 -7.72 -29.26
N LEU A 363 -6.58 -7.32 -28.70
CA LEU A 363 -6.54 -6.43 -27.53
C LEU A 363 -7.03 -5.02 -27.86
N ILE A 364 -6.59 -4.44 -28.99
CA ILE A 364 -7.03 -3.10 -29.42
C ILE A 364 -8.52 -3.10 -29.74
N ASP A 365 -8.99 -4.06 -30.54
CA ASP A 365 -10.40 -4.21 -30.91
C ASP A 365 -11.30 -4.39 -29.67
N LEU A 366 -10.81 -5.11 -28.65
CA LEU A 366 -11.53 -5.25 -27.38
C LEU A 366 -11.72 -3.89 -26.70
N ILE A 367 -10.66 -3.08 -26.63
CA ILE A 367 -10.71 -1.74 -26.02
C ILE A 367 -11.59 -0.80 -26.84
N VAL A 368 -11.49 -0.82 -28.16
CA VAL A 368 -12.32 0.02 -29.04
C VAL A 368 -13.80 -0.36 -28.94
N LYS A 369 -14.13 -1.66 -28.87
CA LYS A 369 -15.52 -2.13 -28.78
C LYS A 369 -16.14 -1.97 -27.41
N LYS A 370 -15.41 -2.28 -26.33
CA LYS A 370 -15.93 -2.25 -24.94
C LYS A 370 -15.65 -0.94 -24.21
N GLY A 371 -14.67 -0.16 -24.67
CA GLY A 371 -14.18 1.03 -23.99
C GLY A 371 -13.44 0.77 -22.68
N THR A 372 -13.28 -0.49 -22.26
CA THR A 372 -12.70 -0.89 -20.96
C THR A 372 -11.94 -2.21 -21.05
N VAL A 373 -10.97 -2.37 -20.15
CA VAL A 373 -10.28 -3.64 -19.83
C VAL A 373 -10.21 -3.81 -18.32
N LYS A 374 -9.85 -4.99 -17.82
CA LYS A 374 -9.70 -5.20 -16.37
C LYS A 374 -8.66 -4.22 -15.80
N GLY A 375 -9.12 -3.34 -14.90
CA GLY A 375 -8.30 -2.33 -14.22
C GLY A 375 -8.49 -2.29 -12.70
N LYS A 376 -9.62 -2.77 -12.15
CA LYS A 376 -10.03 -2.62 -10.74
C LYS A 376 -9.01 -3.10 -9.68
N GLN A 377 -8.11 -4.02 -10.02
CA GLN A 377 -7.11 -4.58 -9.08
C GLN A 377 -5.71 -3.96 -9.20
N LEU A 378 -5.54 -2.94 -10.06
CA LEU A 378 -4.27 -2.21 -10.15
C LEU A 378 -4.21 -1.12 -9.09
N PHE A 379 -3.00 -0.77 -8.69
CA PHE A 379 -2.82 0.44 -7.92
C PHE A 379 -2.69 1.65 -8.88
N PRO A 380 -3.31 2.81 -8.58
CA PRO A 380 -3.28 4.01 -9.42
C PRO A 380 -1.86 4.46 -9.77
N HIS A 381 -0.96 4.41 -8.80
CA HIS A 381 0.45 4.78 -9.00
C HIS A 381 1.15 3.90 -10.04
N GLU A 382 0.81 2.61 -10.15
CA GLU A 382 1.42 1.73 -11.17
C GLU A 382 1.08 2.20 -12.60
N LEU A 383 -0.11 2.78 -12.80
CA LEU A 383 -0.50 3.37 -14.09
C LEU A 383 0.21 4.70 -14.35
N VAL A 384 0.43 5.51 -13.32
CA VAL A 384 1.23 6.74 -13.42
C VAL A 384 2.70 6.43 -13.73
N GLU A 385 3.31 5.48 -13.01
CA GLU A 385 4.68 5.02 -13.25
C GLU A 385 4.87 4.54 -14.69
N ASN A 386 3.88 3.81 -15.21
CA ASN A 386 3.87 3.43 -16.61
C ASN A 386 3.94 4.65 -17.51
N VAL A 387 3.05 5.64 -17.36
CA VAL A 387 3.06 6.85 -18.20
C VAL A 387 4.39 7.59 -18.11
N GLN A 388 4.97 7.72 -16.91
CA GLN A 388 6.23 8.42 -16.67
C GLN A 388 7.46 7.69 -17.23
N GLY A 389 7.40 6.36 -17.43
CA GLY A 389 8.49 5.51 -17.94
C GLY A 389 8.87 5.70 -19.42
N GLY A 390 8.72 6.90 -19.98
CA GLY A 390 9.09 7.26 -21.35
C GLY A 390 7.92 7.36 -22.33
N ARG A 391 8.22 7.69 -23.61
CA ARG A 391 7.22 7.87 -24.66
C ARG A 391 6.42 6.57 -24.88
N LYS A 392 5.10 6.70 -24.97
CA LYS A 392 4.18 5.57 -25.16
C LYS A 392 3.68 5.51 -26.59
N SER A 393 3.49 4.29 -27.09
CA SER A 393 2.76 4.07 -28.34
C SER A 393 1.30 4.47 -28.20
N THR A 394 0.59 4.61 -29.33
CA THR A 394 -0.85 4.89 -29.32
C THR A 394 -1.59 3.75 -28.61
N ALA A 395 -1.24 2.50 -28.91
CA ALA A 395 -1.84 1.33 -28.28
C ALA A 395 -1.55 1.21 -26.77
N GLU A 396 -0.33 1.52 -26.31
CA GLU A 396 -0.02 1.56 -24.87
C GLU A 396 -0.89 2.59 -24.16
N SER A 397 -1.01 3.80 -24.73
CA SER A 397 -1.85 4.86 -24.18
C SER A 397 -3.32 4.45 -24.14
N LEU A 398 -3.83 3.74 -25.15
CA LEU A 398 -5.21 3.22 -25.16
C LEU A 398 -5.45 2.22 -24.03
N VAL A 399 -4.52 1.27 -23.82
CA VAL A 399 -4.62 0.28 -22.72
C VAL A 399 -4.60 0.99 -21.36
N ILE A 400 -3.66 1.91 -21.15
CA ILE A 400 -3.52 2.63 -19.87
C ILE A 400 -4.78 3.45 -19.55
N ASN A 401 -5.30 4.21 -20.52
CA ASN A 401 -6.53 5.00 -20.33
C ASN A 401 -7.74 4.11 -20.04
N ALA A 402 -7.88 2.97 -20.73
CA ALA A 402 -8.95 2.01 -20.48
C ALA A 402 -8.82 1.33 -19.10
N GLN A 403 -7.60 1.06 -18.63
CA GLN A 403 -7.35 0.54 -17.28
C GLN A 403 -7.67 1.59 -16.21
N TRP A 404 -7.28 2.84 -16.42
CA TRP A 404 -7.60 3.96 -15.52
C TRP A 404 -9.11 4.13 -15.35
N LYS A 405 -9.84 4.16 -16.47
CA LYS A 405 -11.30 4.28 -16.46
C LYS A 405 -11.96 3.19 -15.60
N THR A 406 -11.63 1.93 -15.84
CA THR A 406 -12.17 0.80 -15.08
C THR A 406 -11.75 0.84 -13.60
N LEU A 407 -10.52 1.29 -13.30
CA LEU A 407 -10.04 1.46 -11.94
C LEU A 407 -10.89 2.50 -11.20
N ARG A 408 -11.06 3.68 -11.79
CA ARG A 408 -11.85 4.78 -11.23
C ARG A 408 -13.29 4.35 -10.96
N GLU A 409 -13.93 3.72 -11.94
CA GLU A 409 -15.28 3.15 -11.79
C GLU A 409 -15.33 2.15 -10.62
N GLY A 410 -14.31 1.31 -10.46
CA GLY A 410 -14.23 0.38 -9.33
C GLY A 410 -14.08 1.05 -7.95
N VAL A 411 -13.40 2.20 -7.87
CA VAL A 411 -13.28 2.98 -6.62
C VAL A 411 -14.61 3.62 -6.25
N VAL A 412 -15.30 4.21 -7.24
CA VAL A 412 -16.64 4.80 -7.10
C VAL A 412 -17.64 3.74 -6.61
N GLU A 413 -17.73 2.61 -7.32
CA GLU A 413 -18.61 1.50 -6.93
C GLU A 413 -18.32 0.96 -5.52
N MET A 414 -17.05 0.92 -5.11
CA MET A 414 -16.65 0.48 -3.77
C MET A 414 -17.14 1.45 -2.69
N ALA A 415 -17.00 2.75 -2.93
CA ALA A 415 -17.44 3.79 -1.99
C ALA A 415 -18.97 3.81 -1.86
N GLU A 416 -19.69 3.72 -2.98
CA GLU A 416 -21.16 3.64 -3.01
C GLU A 416 -21.68 2.43 -2.24
N LYS A 417 -21.17 1.23 -2.56
CA LYS A 417 -21.60 -0.01 -1.89
C LYS A 417 -21.39 0.05 -0.38
N ARG A 418 -20.28 0.64 0.06
CA ARG A 418 -19.96 0.74 1.49
C ARG A 418 -20.86 1.75 2.21
N ARG A 419 -21.23 2.86 1.53
CA ARG A 419 -22.21 3.81 2.04
C ARG A 419 -23.58 3.16 2.21
N ASP A 420 -24.06 2.44 1.20
CA ASP A 420 -25.33 1.69 1.27
C ASP A 420 -25.34 0.67 2.41
N GLU A 421 -24.21 0.03 2.70
CA GLU A 421 -24.06 -0.90 3.83
C GLU A 421 -24.14 -0.19 5.19
N MET A 422 -23.57 1.01 5.31
CA MET A 422 -23.66 1.82 6.53
C MET A 422 -25.07 2.34 6.77
N GLU A 423 -25.72 2.89 5.74
CA GLU A 423 -27.10 3.39 5.84
C GLU A 423 -28.06 2.29 6.31
N LYS A 424 -27.88 1.05 5.80
CA LYS A 424 -28.66 -0.11 6.26
C LYS A 424 -28.42 -0.44 7.73
N LYS A 425 -27.16 -0.43 8.19
CA LYS A 425 -26.81 -0.71 9.59
C LYS A 425 -27.39 0.34 10.54
N GLU A 426 -27.41 1.61 10.13
CA GLU A 426 -28.06 2.68 10.90
C GLU A 426 -29.58 2.46 10.99
N MET A 427 -30.24 2.18 9.87
CA MET A 427 -31.68 1.87 9.86
C MET A 427 -32.04 0.65 10.73
N GLU A 428 -31.19 -0.39 10.75
CA GLU A 428 -31.36 -1.57 11.61
C GLU A 428 -31.18 -1.25 13.10
N LYS A 429 -30.21 -0.40 13.46
CA LYS A 429 -29.98 0.05 14.85
C LYS A 429 -31.13 0.88 15.40
N ASP A 430 -31.78 1.68 14.56
CA ASP A 430 -32.93 2.51 14.94
C ASP A 430 -34.24 1.70 15.15
N GLY A 431 -34.18 0.36 15.05
CA GLY A 431 -35.30 -0.51 15.40
C GLY A 431 -36.42 -0.54 14.34
N TRP A 432 -36.12 -0.19 13.09
CA TRP A 432 -37.09 -0.26 12.00
C TRP A 432 -37.27 -1.71 11.53
N GLU A 433 -38.10 -2.49 12.22
CA GLU A 433 -38.59 -3.76 11.68
C GLU A 433 -39.49 -3.47 10.47
N GLY A 434 -39.07 -3.97 9.30
CA GLY A 434 -39.67 -3.65 8.01
C GLY A 434 -41.18 -3.85 7.97
N VAL A 435 -41.90 -2.80 7.61
CA VAL A 435 -43.21 -2.95 6.96
C VAL A 435 -42.92 -3.22 5.48
N GLU A 436 -43.10 -4.48 5.06
CA GLU A 436 -43.36 -4.79 3.65
C GLU A 436 -44.67 -4.09 3.27
N GLY A 437 -44.56 -2.89 2.70
CA GLY A 437 -45.70 -2.10 2.28
C GLY A 437 -45.26 -0.88 1.53
N GLY A 438 -45.40 -0.91 0.20
CA GLY A 438 -45.02 0.17 -0.70
C GLY A 438 -45.60 1.52 -0.28
N GLY A 439 -44.74 2.38 0.23
CA GLY A 439 -44.98 3.80 0.43
C GLY A 439 -43.87 4.58 -0.26
N LYS A 440 -44.17 5.19 -1.40
CA LYS A 440 -43.32 6.23 -2.03
C LYS A 440 -43.30 7.46 -1.11
N GLY A 441 -42.51 7.40 -0.05
CA GLY A 441 -42.09 8.57 0.73
C GLY A 441 -40.91 9.22 0.03
N GLY A 442 -41.19 10.09 -0.93
CA GLY A 442 -40.17 10.85 -1.64
C GLY A 442 -39.48 11.85 -0.72
N ARG A 443 -38.30 11.48 -0.20
CA ARG A 443 -37.18 12.41 -0.18
C ARG A 443 -36.57 12.41 -1.59
N GLY A 444 -36.39 13.61 -2.14
CA GLY A 444 -36.09 13.80 -3.56
C GLY A 444 -34.83 13.07 -4.02
N LYS A 445 -34.83 12.70 -5.31
CA LYS A 445 -33.63 12.42 -6.10
C LYS A 445 -32.68 13.64 -6.04
N GLY A 446 -31.86 13.75 -5.00
CA GLY A 446 -30.60 14.49 -5.03
C GLY A 446 -29.50 13.51 -5.42
N GLY A 447 -28.85 13.71 -6.55
CA GLY A 447 -27.72 12.88 -6.97
C GLY A 447 -26.60 12.94 -5.92
N MET A 448 -26.06 11.78 -5.56
CA MET A 448 -25.02 11.61 -4.55
C MET A 448 -23.71 12.27 -4.96
N ASP A 449 -23.06 12.97 -4.03
CA ASP A 449 -21.69 13.46 -4.21
C ASP A 449 -20.71 12.55 -3.45
N LEU A 450 -19.92 11.78 -4.19
CA LEU A 450 -18.89 10.87 -3.67
C LEU A 450 -17.57 11.60 -3.38
N GLY A 451 -17.61 12.94 -3.40
CA GLY A 451 -16.52 13.77 -3.87
C GLY A 451 -16.19 14.99 -3.00
N LYS A 452 -16.49 14.95 -1.71
CA LYS A 452 -16.19 16.05 -0.77
C LYS A 452 -14.72 16.10 -0.36
N ILE A 453 -13.80 15.79 -1.27
CA ILE A 453 -12.37 15.81 -1.01
C ILE A 453 -11.70 16.56 -2.14
N ILE A 454 -10.93 17.57 -1.78
CA ILE A 454 -9.98 18.17 -2.68
C ILE A 454 -8.57 17.69 -2.35
N CYS A 455 -7.84 17.29 -3.38
CA CYS A 455 -6.48 16.82 -3.23
C CYS A 455 -5.50 17.97 -3.36
N MET A 456 -4.60 18.09 -2.39
CA MET A 456 -3.33 18.79 -2.50
C MET A 456 -2.24 17.76 -2.80
N ALA A 457 -1.66 17.88 -4.00
CA ALA A 457 -0.67 16.93 -4.51
C ALA A 457 0.75 17.50 -4.36
N ASP A 458 1.57 16.84 -3.55
CA ASP A 458 3.00 17.12 -3.48
C ASP A 458 3.73 16.47 -4.66
N VAL A 459 4.32 17.31 -5.52
CA VAL A 459 5.12 16.89 -6.67
C VAL A 459 6.56 17.40 -6.58
N SER A 460 7.05 17.59 -5.35
CA SER A 460 8.40 18.07 -5.07
C SER A 460 9.48 17.02 -5.37
N GLY A 461 10.75 17.46 -5.38
CA GLY A 461 11.88 16.57 -5.64
C GLY A 461 12.01 15.40 -4.64
N SER A 462 11.64 15.61 -3.37
CA SER A 462 11.67 14.56 -2.33
C SER A 462 10.68 13.44 -2.65
N MET A 463 9.58 13.73 -3.36
CA MET A 463 8.60 12.75 -3.81
C MET A 463 9.11 11.81 -4.90
N SER A 464 10.30 12.02 -5.47
CA SER A 464 10.86 11.21 -6.56
C SER A 464 10.67 9.68 -6.42
N GLY A 465 10.31 9.02 -7.52
CA GLY A 465 10.01 7.58 -7.55
C GLY A 465 8.51 7.28 -7.36
N THR A 466 8.19 6.18 -6.67
CA THR A 466 6.80 5.77 -6.41
C THR A 466 5.98 6.82 -5.64
N PRO A 467 6.50 7.55 -4.62
CA PRO A 467 5.70 8.54 -3.89
C PRO A 467 5.10 9.63 -4.80
N MET A 468 5.87 10.16 -5.75
CA MET A 468 5.41 11.09 -6.80
C MET A 468 4.28 10.49 -7.62
N SER A 469 4.43 9.22 -8.01
CA SER A 469 3.41 8.52 -8.78
C SER A 469 2.12 8.34 -7.99
N VAL A 470 2.21 8.13 -6.68
CA VAL A 470 1.04 8.06 -5.78
C VAL A 470 0.38 9.43 -5.67
N SER A 471 1.13 10.49 -5.40
CA SER A 471 0.61 11.87 -5.31
C SER A 471 -0.13 12.30 -6.58
N ILE A 472 0.48 12.11 -7.75
CA ILE A 472 -0.15 12.40 -9.04
C ILE A 472 -1.41 11.55 -9.25
N ALA A 473 -1.34 10.25 -8.95
CA ALA A 473 -2.48 9.37 -9.16
C ALA A 473 -3.66 9.75 -8.27
N MET A 474 -3.40 10.08 -7.00
CA MET A 474 -4.42 10.52 -6.05
C MET A 474 -5.00 11.88 -6.43
N GLY A 475 -4.15 12.83 -6.83
CA GLY A 475 -4.59 14.12 -7.36
C GLY A 475 -5.57 13.98 -8.52
N ILE A 476 -5.22 13.17 -9.52
CA ILE A 476 -6.10 12.95 -10.67
C ILE A 476 -7.37 12.20 -10.26
N LEU A 477 -7.25 11.11 -9.50
CA LEU A 477 -8.40 10.29 -9.09
C LEU A 477 -9.44 11.12 -8.32
N LEU A 478 -8.99 11.85 -7.30
CA LEU A 478 -9.86 12.68 -6.48
C LEU A 478 -10.46 13.83 -7.28
N SER A 479 -9.69 14.50 -8.15
CA SER A 479 -10.22 15.56 -9.01
C SER A 479 -11.30 15.07 -10.00
N GLU A 480 -11.30 13.78 -10.36
CA GLU A 480 -12.29 13.20 -11.28
C GLU A 480 -13.57 12.72 -10.57
N VAL A 481 -13.51 12.47 -9.26
CA VAL A 481 -14.64 11.99 -8.46
C VAL A 481 -15.16 13.05 -7.47
N CYS A 482 -14.50 14.21 -7.39
CA CYS A 482 -14.90 15.29 -6.50
C CYS A 482 -16.18 16.03 -6.95
N HIS A 483 -16.69 16.87 -6.05
CA HIS A 483 -17.82 17.76 -6.29
C HIS A 483 -17.66 18.53 -7.59
N GLU A 484 -18.76 18.78 -8.30
CA GLU A 484 -18.72 19.38 -9.64
C GLU A 484 -17.99 20.73 -9.69
N LYS A 485 -18.04 21.52 -8.60
CA LYS A 485 -17.37 22.83 -8.51
C LYS A 485 -15.85 22.74 -8.35
N PHE A 486 -15.34 21.58 -7.95
CA PHE A 486 -13.91 21.31 -7.77
C PHE A 486 -13.36 20.32 -8.80
N ARG A 487 -14.19 19.87 -9.75
CA ARG A 487 -13.84 18.85 -10.74
C ARG A 487 -12.64 19.28 -11.58
N ASP A 488 -11.72 18.33 -11.77
CA ASP A 488 -10.46 18.50 -12.49
C ASP A 488 -9.51 19.56 -11.88
N LEU A 489 -9.76 20.01 -10.63
CA LEU A 489 -8.86 20.91 -9.92
C LEU A 489 -8.04 20.12 -8.88
N VAL A 490 -6.74 20.39 -8.84
CA VAL A 490 -5.80 19.86 -7.84
C VAL A 490 -5.06 21.02 -7.20
N LEU A 491 -4.98 21.07 -5.86
CA LEU A 491 -4.20 22.07 -5.16
C LEU A 491 -2.70 21.72 -5.24
N THR A 492 -1.87 22.72 -5.49
CA THR A 492 -0.41 22.56 -5.50
C THR A 492 0.17 22.63 -4.09
N PHE A 493 1.16 21.79 -3.81
CA PHE A 493 1.95 21.84 -2.58
C PHE A 493 3.05 22.92 -2.72
N ASP A 494 2.70 24.16 -2.37
CA ASP A 494 3.53 25.35 -2.56
C ASP A 494 3.27 26.39 -1.44
N ASP A 495 4.20 27.33 -1.25
CA ASP A 495 4.04 28.48 -0.37
C ASP A 495 2.98 29.46 -0.89
N ASN A 496 2.82 29.52 -2.21
CA ASN A 496 1.75 30.21 -2.89
C ASN A 496 0.87 29.17 -3.60
N PRO A 497 -0.02 28.47 -2.88
CA PRO A 497 -0.84 27.41 -3.45
C PRO A 497 -1.74 27.97 -4.56
N VAL A 498 -1.98 27.17 -5.60
CA VAL A 498 -2.89 27.47 -6.70
C VAL A 498 -3.69 26.23 -7.10
N PHE A 499 -4.80 26.43 -7.80
CA PHE A 499 -5.48 25.33 -8.49
C PHE A 499 -4.76 24.99 -9.81
N HIS A 500 -4.21 23.78 -9.89
CA HIS A 500 -3.75 23.18 -11.14
C HIS A 500 -4.95 22.58 -11.88
N ASP A 501 -5.31 23.19 -13.02
CA ASP A 501 -6.47 22.85 -13.82
C ASP A 501 -6.18 21.71 -14.83
N LEU A 502 -6.83 20.57 -14.64
CA LEU A 502 -6.73 19.38 -15.49
C LEU A 502 -7.84 19.29 -16.54
N SER A 503 -8.82 20.21 -16.56
CA SER A 503 -9.99 20.15 -17.46
C SER A 503 -9.62 20.22 -18.95
N LYS A 504 -8.46 20.81 -19.26
CA LYS A 504 -7.91 20.92 -20.63
C LYS A 504 -7.20 19.66 -21.11
N CYS A 505 -7.00 18.67 -20.24
CA CYS A 505 -6.33 17.42 -20.60
C CYS A 505 -7.33 16.44 -21.21
N ALA A 506 -7.00 15.91 -22.40
CA ALA A 506 -7.92 15.05 -23.13
C ALA A 506 -8.13 13.65 -22.51
N ASN A 507 -7.13 13.15 -21.78
CA ASN A 507 -7.14 11.78 -21.23
C ASN A 507 -6.21 11.67 -20.01
N PHE A 508 -6.26 10.53 -19.31
CA PHE A 508 -5.46 10.27 -18.11
C PHE A 508 -3.96 10.44 -18.35
N THR A 509 -3.43 9.95 -19.47
CA THR A 509 -1.99 10.08 -19.75
C THR A 509 -1.54 11.53 -19.91
N ASP A 510 -2.43 12.43 -20.35
CA ASP A 510 -2.14 13.86 -20.44
C ASP A 510 -2.30 14.55 -19.09
N LYS A 511 -3.30 14.15 -18.28
CA LYS A 511 -3.43 14.61 -16.90
C LYS A 511 -2.18 14.31 -16.08
N VAL A 512 -1.63 13.08 -16.21
CA VAL A 512 -0.37 12.69 -15.55
C VAL A 512 0.79 13.60 -15.96
N LYS A 513 0.97 13.85 -17.26
CA LYS A 513 2.05 14.73 -17.74
C LYS A 513 1.85 16.19 -17.33
N SER A 514 0.60 16.63 -17.19
CA SER A 514 0.26 17.99 -16.75
C SER A 514 0.59 18.16 -15.27
N LEU A 515 0.03 17.30 -14.41
CA LEU A 515 0.22 17.39 -12.96
C LEU A 515 1.67 17.14 -12.53
N ALA A 516 2.39 16.25 -13.22
CA ALA A 516 3.82 16.04 -12.97
C ALA A 516 4.71 17.28 -13.21
N ARG A 517 4.17 18.33 -13.85
CA ARG A 517 4.85 19.60 -14.12
C ARG A 517 4.22 20.77 -13.35
N ALA A 518 3.29 20.48 -12.44
CA ALA A 518 2.71 21.50 -11.59
C ALA A 518 3.83 22.16 -10.75
N PRO A 519 3.70 23.46 -10.44
CA PRO A 519 4.67 24.14 -9.59
C PRO A 519 4.70 23.50 -8.19
N TRP A 520 5.88 23.51 -7.58
CA TRP A 520 6.07 23.07 -6.20
C TRP A 520 7.10 23.98 -5.52
N GLY A 521 6.81 24.36 -4.27
CA GLY A 521 7.50 25.44 -3.57
C GLY A 521 8.48 25.00 -2.48
N GLY A 522 8.62 23.69 -2.24
CA GLY A 522 9.49 23.14 -1.18
C GLY A 522 8.94 23.27 0.24
N SER A 523 7.97 24.17 0.47
CA SER A 523 7.11 24.16 1.66
C SER A 523 5.65 24.47 1.32
N THR A 524 4.76 24.44 2.33
CA THR A 524 3.30 24.52 2.14
C THR A 524 2.63 25.53 3.06
N ASN A 525 1.71 26.29 2.46
CA ASN A 525 0.84 27.24 3.14
C ASN A 525 -0.61 26.72 3.22
N PHE A 526 -0.95 26.04 4.31
CA PHE A 526 -2.29 25.46 4.52
C PHE A 526 -3.39 26.52 4.64
N GLU A 527 -3.11 27.66 5.30
CA GLU A 527 -4.08 28.76 5.39
C GLU A 527 -4.42 29.32 4.00
N GLY A 528 -3.40 29.51 3.14
CA GLY A 528 -3.61 29.94 1.76
C GLY A 528 -4.39 28.93 0.92
N ALA A 529 -4.14 27.63 1.11
CA ALA A 529 -4.90 26.59 0.43
C ALA A 529 -6.37 26.55 0.88
N MET A 530 -6.62 26.71 2.18
CA MET A 530 -7.97 26.82 2.73
C MET A 530 -8.68 28.10 2.26
N GLN A 531 -7.95 29.20 2.07
CA GLN A 531 -8.50 30.42 1.49
C GLN A 531 -9.00 30.20 0.06
N LEU A 532 -8.27 29.43 -0.76
CA LEU A 532 -8.73 29.08 -2.13
C LEU A 532 -10.02 28.26 -2.11
N ILE A 533 -10.16 27.34 -1.16
CA ILE A 533 -11.40 26.56 -0.97
C ILE A 533 -12.53 27.50 -0.53
N ALA A 534 -12.28 28.33 0.49
CA ALA A 534 -13.21 29.34 0.99
C ALA A 534 -13.69 30.30 -0.11
N ASP A 535 -12.83 30.68 -1.05
CA ASP A 535 -13.21 31.54 -2.17
C ASP A 535 -14.17 30.86 -3.14
N VAL A 536 -14.02 29.55 -3.39
CA VAL A 536 -14.98 28.77 -4.17
C VAL A 536 -16.30 28.63 -3.40
N VAL A 537 -16.24 28.30 -2.11
CA VAL A 537 -17.43 28.20 -1.23
C VAL A 537 -18.20 29.52 -1.21
N ARG A 538 -17.50 30.66 -1.09
CA ARG A 538 -18.10 32.01 -1.13
C ARG A 538 -18.75 32.29 -2.47
N ARG A 539 -18.03 32.02 -3.57
CA ARG A 539 -18.51 32.33 -4.93
C ARG A 539 -19.75 31.53 -5.30
N GLU A 540 -19.76 30.24 -4.96
CA GLU A 540 -20.84 29.32 -5.29
C GLU A 540 -21.92 29.24 -4.20
N LYS A 541 -21.68 29.85 -3.03
CA LYS A 541 -22.53 29.80 -1.82
C LYS A 541 -22.84 28.37 -1.37
N LEU A 542 -21.81 27.53 -1.29
CA LEU A 542 -21.97 26.13 -0.94
C LEU A 542 -22.46 25.97 0.51
N PRO A 543 -23.48 25.13 0.79
CA PRO A 543 -23.87 24.79 2.15
C PRO A 543 -22.81 23.89 2.82
N GLN A 544 -22.88 23.71 4.14
CA GLN A 544 -21.91 22.93 4.92
C GLN A 544 -21.67 21.54 4.34
N GLU A 545 -22.73 20.91 3.84
CA GLU A 545 -22.69 19.56 3.29
C GLU A 545 -21.94 19.46 1.96
N GLU A 546 -21.69 20.58 1.27
CA GLU A 546 -20.97 20.63 -0.02
C GLU A 546 -19.54 21.19 0.10
N VAL A 547 -19.12 21.60 1.32
CA VAL A 547 -17.74 22.04 1.58
C VAL A 547 -16.81 20.81 1.56
N PRO A 548 -15.73 20.80 0.75
CA PRO A 548 -14.83 19.65 0.69
C PRO A 548 -13.77 19.66 1.78
N ASP A 549 -13.44 18.48 2.30
CA ASP A 549 -12.26 18.22 3.11
C ASP A 549 -10.97 18.28 2.29
N LEU A 550 -9.86 18.60 2.93
CA LEU A 550 -8.54 18.71 2.29
C LEU A 550 -7.73 17.42 2.49
N MET A 551 -7.43 16.70 1.42
CA MET A 551 -6.46 15.60 1.44
C MET A 551 -5.08 16.06 0.97
N VAL A 552 -4.07 15.87 1.82
CA VAL A 552 -2.68 16.24 1.58
C VAL A 552 -1.88 14.98 1.31
N VAL A 553 -1.46 14.76 0.07
CA VAL A 553 -0.64 13.60 -0.32
C VAL A 553 0.81 14.03 -0.43
N SER A 554 1.62 13.67 0.57
CA SER A 554 3.03 14.08 0.69
C SER A 554 3.85 12.98 1.37
N ASP A 555 5.17 13.04 1.21
CA ASP A 555 6.10 12.17 1.92
C ASP A 555 6.23 12.54 3.40
N MET A 556 5.60 13.63 3.84
CA MET A 556 5.70 14.23 5.19
C MET A 556 7.14 14.56 5.59
N GLN A 557 8.05 14.51 4.61
CA GLN A 557 9.50 14.61 4.72
C GLN A 557 9.85 16.01 4.24
N PHE A 558 9.48 16.92 5.11
CA PHE A 558 9.41 18.34 4.91
C PHE A 558 10.80 18.99 4.80
N ASN A 559 11.67 18.52 3.91
CA ASN A 559 13.09 18.90 3.91
C ASN A 559 13.41 20.27 3.31
N GLN A 560 14.24 21.04 4.05
CA GLN A 560 15.15 22.10 3.61
C GLN A 560 14.62 23.15 2.62
N ALA A 561 14.01 24.21 3.16
CA ALA A 561 13.96 25.53 2.51
C ALA A 561 14.38 26.66 3.46
N ASN A 562 15.38 26.43 4.32
CA ASN A 562 15.95 27.48 5.19
C ASN A 562 17.48 27.54 5.11
N SER A 563 18.02 27.67 3.90
CA SER A 563 19.44 27.98 3.69
C SER A 563 19.63 29.18 2.77
N SER A 564 18.88 30.27 2.99
CA SER A 564 19.31 31.67 2.80
C SER A 564 18.10 32.59 2.90
N GLY A 565 17.90 33.18 4.08
CA GLY A 565 16.84 34.16 4.30
C GLY A 565 17.08 34.91 5.61
N TYR A 566 17.94 35.91 5.55
CA TYR A 566 18.06 36.95 6.57
C TYR A 566 16.68 37.65 6.69
N TYR A 567 16.20 37.89 7.92
CA TYR A 567 14.91 38.53 8.32
C TYR A 567 13.63 37.67 8.36
N GLY A 568 13.26 37.24 9.58
CA GLY A 568 12.00 37.67 10.21
C GLY A 568 10.66 37.22 9.62
N SER A 569 10.33 35.94 9.69
CA SER A 569 8.93 35.51 9.89
C SER A 569 8.90 34.19 10.63
N VAL A 570 8.57 34.24 11.92
CA VAL A 570 8.22 33.04 12.70
C VAL A 570 6.90 32.54 12.11
N ARG A 571 6.92 31.47 11.30
CA ARG A 571 5.69 30.77 10.89
C ARG A 571 4.99 30.31 12.16
N SER A 572 3.71 30.62 12.30
CA SER A 572 2.94 30.24 13.47
C SER A 572 2.87 28.71 13.63
N PRO A 573 2.87 28.18 14.87
CA PRO A 573 2.64 26.76 15.13
C PRO A 573 1.34 26.26 14.46
N TRP A 574 1.27 24.98 14.11
CA TRP A 574 0.07 24.35 13.50
C TRP A 574 -1.23 24.65 14.27
N SER A 575 -1.17 24.73 15.60
CA SER A 575 -2.31 25.09 16.45
C SER A 575 -2.92 26.44 16.06
N THR A 576 -2.08 27.44 15.77
CA THR A 576 -2.52 28.77 15.34
C THR A 576 -3.09 28.76 13.92
N ALA A 577 -2.49 27.98 13.01
CA ALA A 577 -3.03 27.84 11.65
C ALA A 577 -4.39 27.13 11.65
N SER A 578 -4.55 26.09 12.46
CA SER A 578 -5.81 25.37 12.66
C SER A 578 -6.89 26.30 13.24
N GLU A 579 -6.56 27.10 14.25
CA GLU A 579 -7.47 28.12 14.81
C GLU A 579 -7.87 29.18 13.77
N ASN A 580 -6.92 29.68 12.99
CA ASN A 580 -7.18 30.65 11.93
C ASN A 580 -8.12 30.09 10.85
N ILE A 581 -7.93 28.83 10.44
CA ILE A 581 -8.80 28.15 9.47
C ILE A 581 -10.22 27.98 10.04
N LYS A 582 -10.35 27.58 11.31
CA LYS A 582 -11.65 27.47 11.99
C LYS A 582 -12.38 28.82 12.03
N GLU A 583 -11.69 29.90 12.38
CA GLU A 583 -12.27 31.23 12.40
C GLU A 583 -12.65 31.73 10.99
N MET A 584 -11.84 31.42 9.98
CA MET A 584 -12.10 31.76 8.59
C MET A 584 -13.42 31.17 8.07
N PHE A 585 -13.62 29.86 8.24
CA PHE A 585 -14.85 29.20 7.79
C PHE A 585 -16.07 29.61 8.62
N LYS A 586 -15.90 29.81 9.94
CA LYS A 586 -16.95 30.34 10.80
C LYS A 586 -17.49 31.67 10.27
N LYS A 587 -16.60 32.65 10.04
CA LYS A 587 -16.96 33.98 9.49
C LYS A 587 -17.56 33.87 8.10
N LEU A 588 -17.03 33.00 7.25
CA LEU A 588 -17.55 32.78 5.91
C LEU A 588 -19.00 32.28 5.94
N GLY A 589 -19.31 31.33 6.82
CA GLY A 589 -20.67 30.84 7.00
C GLY A 589 -21.63 31.93 7.47
N GLU A 590 -21.23 32.68 8.49
CA GLU A 590 -21.99 33.82 9.00
C GLU A 590 -22.25 34.86 7.90
N GLU A 591 -21.27 35.08 7.00
CA GLU A 591 -21.39 35.97 5.84
C GLU A 591 -22.39 35.47 4.78
N ILE A 592 -22.32 34.19 4.39
CA ILE A 592 -23.05 33.68 3.23
C ILE A 592 -24.40 33.03 3.56
N HIS A 593 -24.53 32.42 4.75
CA HIS A 593 -25.71 31.68 5.21
C HIS A 593 -26.34 32.25 6.49
N GLY A 594 -25.64 33.13 7.21
CA GLY A 594 -26.08 33.64 8.52
C GLY A 594 -25.83 32.66 9.68
N GLU A 595 -25.24 31.50 9.40
CA GLU A 595 -24.87 30.48 10.37
C GLU A 595 -23.41 30.05 10.13
N PRO A 596 -22.63 29.76 11.20
CA PRO A 596 -21.21 29.44 11.04
C PRO A 596 -20.99 28.13 10.27
N LEU A 597 -20.04 28.12 9.33
CA LEU A 597 -19.56 26.90 8.70
C LEU A 597 -18.46 26.27 9.56
N GLU A 598 -18.43 24.95 9.60
CA GLU A 598 -17.30 24.21 10.14
C GLU A 598 -16.12 24.23 9.15
N ALA A 599 -14.90 24.24 9.68
CA ALA A 599 -13.71 24.13 8.87
C ALA A 599 -13.59 22.73 8.23
N PRO A 600 -13.08 22.63 6.99
CA PRO A 600 -12.71 21.36 6.38
C PRO A 600 -11.75 20.55 7.24
N LYS A 601 -11.95 19.24 7.30
CA LYS A 601 -11.00 18.31 7.91
C LYS A 601 -9.74 18.22 7.07
N ILE A 602 -8.63 17.89 7.71
CA ILE A 602 -7.34 17.72 7.02
C ILE A 602 -6.91 16.26 7.11
N ILE A 603 -6.72 15.66 5.94
CA ILE A 603 -6.37 14.26 5.77
C ILE A 603 -4.94 14.18 5.29
N PHE A 604 -4.02 13.83 6.18
CA PHE A 604 -2.63 13.59 5.83
C PHE A 604 -2.48 12.18 5.29
N TRP A 605 -2.07 12.06 4.02
CA TRP A 605 -1.76 10.79 3.38
C TRP A 605 -0.24 10.66 3.20
N ASN A 606 0.39 9.92 4.11
CA ASN A 606 1.83 9.67 4.08
C ASN A 606 2.18 8.62 3.01
N VAL A 607 3.07 8.98 2.07
CA VAL A 607 3.53 8.10 0.98
C VAL A 607 5.02 7.72 1.05
N ARG A 608 5.75 8.06 2.11
CA ARG A 608 7.18 7.73 2.22
C ARG A 608 7.60 7.29 3.63
N SER A 609 8.51 6.34 3.69
CA SER A 609 9.12 5.88 4.94
C SER A 609 10.30 6.76 5.34
N GLY A 610 10.61 6.83 6.64
CA GLY A 610 11.80 7.50 7.14
C GLY A 610 11.61 8.98 7.47
N THR A 611 10.36 9.43 7.62
CA THR A 611 10.03 10.66 8.33
C THR A 611 10.09 10.44 9.82
N THR A 612 10.73 11.34 10.56
CA THR A 612 10.61 11.36 12.01
C THR A 612 9.28 12.04 12.37
N GLY A 613 8.59 11.51 13.39
CA GLY A 613 7.35 12.08 13.92
C GLY A 613 6.07 11.88 13.09
N MET A 614 4.99 12.47 13.62
CA MET A 614 3.62 12.44 13.09
C MET A 614 3.12 13.87 12.85
N PRO A 615 2.24 14.09 11.85
CA PRO A 615 1.71 15.42 11.54
C PRO A 615 0.75 15.95 12.62
N ALA A 616 0.19 15.06 13.46
CA ALA A 616 -0.75 15.39 14.51
C ALA A 616 -0.64 14.40 15.69
N ALA A 617 -1.18 14.81 16.84
CA ALA A 617 -1.29 13.95 18.02
C ALA A 617 -2.34 12.85 17.79
N ALA A 618 -2.30 11.78 18.59
CA ALA A 618 -3.21 10.65 18.45
C ALA A 618 -4.68 11.04 18.70
N ASP A 619 -4.90 12.08 19.50
CA ASP A 619 -6.18 12.65 19.93
C ASP A 619 -6.51 14.00 19.25
N GLU A 620 -5.73 14.41 18.24
CA GLU A 620 -6.00 15.67 17.52
C GLU A 620 -7.32 15.59 16.75
N GLU A 621 -8.26 16.47 17.09
CA GLU A 621 -9.59 16.53 16.51
C GLU A 621 -9.59 17.07 15.07
N GLY A 622 -10.33 16.41 14.18
CA GLY A 622 -10.51 16.85 12.80
C GLY A 622 -9.32 16.55 11.88
N VAL A 623 -8.38 15.73 12.36
CA VAL A 623 -7.22 15.25 11.57
C VAL A 623 -7.30 13.74 11.35
N ILE A 624 -7.02 13.32 10.12
CA ILE A 624 -6.95 11.91 9.73
C ILE A 624 -5.55 11.60 9.20
N CYS A 625 -4.96 10.48 9.62
CA CYS A 625 -3.62 10.06 9.19
C CYS A 625 -3.70 8.72 8.44
N LEU A 626 -3.66 8.79 7.12
CA LEU A 626 -3.61 7.61 6.25
C LEU A 626 -2.20 7.39 5.73
N SER A 627 -1.87 6.14 5.41
CA SER A 627 -0.57 5.83 4.83
C SER A 627 -0.57 4.58 3.94
N GLY A 628 0.40 4.54 3.03
CA GLY A 628 0.56 3.45 2.06
C GLY A 628 0.00 3.83 0.69
N TYR A 629 -0.01 2.89 -0.26
CA TYR A 629 -0.29 3.21 -1.67
C TYR A 629 -1.61 2.65 -2.18
N SER A 630 -2.46 2.19 -1.26
CA SER A 630 -3.67 1.45 -1.59
C SER A 630 -4.92 2.33 -1.69
N PRO A 631 -5.62 2.34 -2.84
CA PRO A 631 -6.93 2.97 -2.99
C PRO A 631 -7.97 2.37 -2.07
N SER A 632 -7.80 1.13 -1.61
CA SER A 632 -8.75 0.51 -0.69
C SER A 632 -8.83 1.28 0.63
N LEU A 633 -7.82 2.06 1.01
CA LEU A 633 -7.92 2.98 2.15
C LEU A 633 -8.82 4.18 1.85
N MET A 634 -8.94 4.58 0.59
CA MET A 634 -9.84 5.66 0.19
C MET A 634 -11.30 5.30 0.45
N LYS A 635 -11.66 4.01 0.47
CA LYS A 635 -13.03 3.58 0.74
C LYS A 635 -13.54 4.17 2.05
N PHE A 636 -12.70 4.21 3.09
CA PHE A 636 -13.08 4.69 4.42
C PHE A 636 -13.31 6.20 4.43
N VAL A 637 -12.60 6.95 3.56
CA VAL A 637 -12.76 8.40 3.43
C VAL A 637 -13.93 8.75 2.51
N LEU A 638 -14.02 8.09 1.35
CA LEU A 638 -15.05 8.37 0.35
C LEU A 638 -16.44 7.85 0.75
N SER A 639 -16.51 6.80 1.58
CA SER A 639 -17.79 6.28 2.07
C SER A 639 -18.41 7.16 3.15
N GLY A 640 -17.62 8.00 3.83
CA GLY A 640 -18.05 8.76 5.01
C GLY A 640 -17.92 7.99 6.34
N GLU A 641 -17.24 6.84 6.36
CA GLU A 641 -17.12 6.01 7.58
C GLU A 641 -16.19 6.64 8.63
N ILE A 642 -15.23 7.43 8.15
CA ILE A 642 -14.33 8.25 8.97
C ILE A 642 -14.91 9.68 9.07
N GLU A 643 -16.19 9.80 9.44
CA GLU A 643 -16.83 11.06 9.79
C GLU A 643 -16.95 11.24 11.31
N ASP A 644 -17.38 12.43 11.72
CA ASP A 644 -17.57 12.78 13.13
C ASP A 644 -18.76 12.01 13.67
N GLU A 645 -18.66 11.55 14.91
CA GLU A 645 -19.73 10.75 15.54
C GLU A 645 -20.63 11.66 16.35
N THR A 646 -21.95 11.57 16.13
CA THR A 646 -22.91 12.22 17.01
C THR A 646 -23.21 11.29 18.17
N VAL A 647 -22.84 11.69 19.37
CA VAL A 647 -23.16 10.97 20.60
C VAL A 647 -24.34 11.66 21.29
N GLU A 648 -25.28 10.86 21.76
CA GLU A 648 -26.41 11.33 22.54
C GLU A 648 -26.15 11.01 24.02
N GLU A 649 -25.85 12.03 24.82
CA GLU A 649 -25.72 11.89 26.27
C GLU A 649 -27.03 12.28 26.94
N MET A 650 -27.53 11.38 27.80
CA MET A 650 -28.68 11.68 28.66
C MET A 650 -28.18 12.37 29.93
N VAL A 651 -28.43 13.67 30.02
CA VAL A 651 -28.14 14.46 31.22
C VAL A 651 -29.44 14.66 32.00
N VAL A 652 -29.45 14.25 33.27
CA VAL A 652 -30.56 14.51 34.18
C VAL A 652 -30.34 15.89 34.78
N ASP A 653 -31.32 16.79 34.62
CA ASP A 653 -31.30 18.09 35.26
C ASP A 653 -31.57 17.91 36.76
N ASP A 654 -30.53 18.06 37.59
CA ASP A 654 -30.60 17.86 39.04
C ASP A 654 -31.63 18.75 39.75
N ALA A 655 -32.05 19.86 39.12
CA ALA A 655 -33.03 20.79 39.69
C ALA A 655 -34.48 20.46 39.31
N THR A 656 -34.72 19.86 38.14
CA THR A 656 -36.07 19.58 37.62
C THR A 656 -36.39 18.09 37.50
N GLY A 657 -35.39 17.21 37.60
CA GLY A 657 -35.52 15.77 37.35
C GLY A 657 -35.77 15.41 35.88
N GLU A 658 -35.61 16.38 34.97
CA GLU A 658 -35.91 16.25 33.55
C GLU A 658 -34.72 15.66 32.80
N VAL A 659 -34.95 14.61 32.00
CA VAL A 659 -33.90 14.00 31.16
C VAL A 659 -33.74 14.83 29.89
N LYS A 660 -32.62 15.52 29.75
CA LYS A 660 -32.22 16.22 28.53
C LYS A 660 -31.26 15.34 27.74
N VAL A 661 -31.62 15.06 26.49
CA VAL A 661 -30.70 14.44 25.54
C VAL A 661 -29.84 15.56 24.95
N ILE A 662 -28.57 15.57 25.30
CA ILE A 662 -27.58 16.46 24.70
C ILE A 662 -26.93 15.70 23.56
N LYS A 663 -27.08 16.22 22.33
CA LYS A 663 -26.33 15.72 21.18
C LYS A 663 -25.00 16.45 21.14
N SER A 664 -23.90 15.72 21.28
CA SER A 664 -22.54 16.24 21.10
C SER A 664 -21.90 15.57 19.89
N THR A 665 -21.15 16.33 19.11
CA THR A 665 -20.40 15.80 17.97
C THR A 665 -18.97 15.56 18.42
N VAL A 666 -18.55 14.29 18.46
CA VAL A 666 -17.17 13.89 18.70
C VAL A 666 -16.43 13.90 17.38
N LYS A 667 -15.46 14.81 17.27
CA LYS A 667 -14.60 14.94 16.08
C LYS A 667 -13.70 13.72 15.96
N ILE A 668 -13.52 13.25 14.72
CA ILE A 668 -12.63 12.12 14.45
C ILE A 668 -11.18 12.47 14.80
N THR A 669 -10.46 11.50 15.35
CA THR A 669 -9.03 11.59 15.68
C THR A 669 -8.24 10.45 15.00
N PRO A 670 -6.91 10.56 14.87
CA PRO A 670 -6.07 9.49 14.32
C PRO A 670 -6.22 8.14 15.05
N ALA A 671 -6.37 8.15 16.39
CA ALA A 671 -6.58 6.94 17.17
C ALA A 671 -7.94 6.27 16.88
N MET A 672 -9.01 7.06 16.79
CA MET A 672 -10.35 6.56 16.42
C MET A 672 -10.35 5.97 15.01
N GLN A 673 -9.69 6.65 14.07
CA GLN A 673 -9.54 6.18 12.69
C GLN A 673 -8.81 4.84 12.62
N LEU A 674 -7.71 4.65 13.37
CA LEU A 674 -7.04 3.36 13.45
C LEU A 674 -7.98 2.26 13.97
N ARG A 675 -8.72 2.52 15.05
CA ARG A 675 -9.67 1.57 15.62
C ARG A 675 -10.72 1.15 14.59
N LYS A 676 -11.34 2.11 13.90
CA LYS A 676 -12.30 1.84 12.79
C LYS A 676 -11.69 0.97 11.70
N VAL A 677 -10.43 1.21 11.32
CA VAL A 677 -9.73 0.42 10.30
C VAL A 677 -9.45 -1.02 10.76
N LEU A 678 -9.12 -1.22 12.04
CA LEU A 678 -8.86 -2.55 12.60
C LEU A 678 -10.14 -3.33 12.93
N ASP A 679 -11.26 -2.63 13.14
CA ASP A 679 -12.60 -3.20 13.33
C ASP A 679 -13.33 -3.50 12.02
N ASP A 680 -12.70 -3.30 10.86
CA ASP A 680 -13.29 -3.68 9.58
C ASP A 680 -13.67 -5.17 9.60
N GLU A 681 -14.94 -5.47 9.31
CA GLU A 681 -15.49 -6.83 9.34
C GLU A 681 -14.69 -7.82 8.47
N GLY A 682 -14.03 -7.32 7.43
CA GLY A 682 -13.16 -8.15 6.60
C GLY A 682 -11.91 -8.67 7.31
N LEU A 683 -11.57 -8.16 8.51
CA LEU A 683 -10.50 -8.65 9.39
C LEU A 683 -11.02 -9.56 10.51
N ALA A 684 -12.33 -9.68 10.72
CA ALA A 684 -12.93 -10.45 11.82
C ALA A 684 -12.43 -11.90 11.87
N LEU A 685 -12.26 -12.52 10.70
CA LEU A 685 -11.75 -13.89 10.56
C LEU A 685 -10.37 -14.08 11.22
N VAL A 686 -9.52 -13.04 11.26
CA VAL A 686 -8.22 -13.11 11.96
C VAL A 686 -8.44 -13.22 13.47
N ALA A 687 -9.26 -12.33 14.04
CA ALA A 687 -9.56 -12.32 15.47
C ALA A 687 -10.26 -13.62 15.91
N GLU A 688 -11.24 -14.08 15.14
CA GLU A 688 -11.95 -15.35 15.35
C GLU A 688 -10.98 -16.53 15.35
N THR A 689 -10.08 -16.61 14.36
CA THR A 689 -9.08 -17.70 14.27
C THR A 689 -8.14 -17.73 15.47
N ILE A 690 -7.74 -16.55 15.98
CA ILE A 690 -6.88 -16.45 17.17
C ILE A 690 -7.66 -16.91 18.41
N ALA A 691 -8.91 -16.47 18.57
CA ALA A 691 -9.77 -16.82 19.69
C ALA A 691 -10.11 -18.32 19.74
N GLU A 692 -10.55 -18.90 18.63
CA GLU A 692 -10.99 -20.31 18.55
C GLU A 692 -9.87 -21.31 18.87
N LYS A 693 -8.64 -21.01 18.48
CA LYS A 693 -7.50 -21.93 18.67
C LYS A 693 -6.91 -21.86 20.07
N GLY A 694 -7.21 -20.81 20.85
CA GLY A 694 -6.83 -20.69 22.25
C GLY A 694 -5.32 -20.63 22.56
N LYS A 695 -4.45 -20.56 21.54
CA LYS A 695 -2.99 -20.58 21.72
C LYS A 695 -2.44 -19.30 22.36
N LEU A 696 -3.12 -18.19 22.13
CA LEU A 696 -2.72 -16.90 22.69
C LEU A 696 -2.78 -16.90 24.23
N GLU A 697 -3.71 -17.65 24.83
CA GLU A 697 -3.85 -17.73 26.29
C GLU A 697 -2.57 -18.23 26.98
N GLU A 698 -2.02 -19.33 26.46
CA GLU A 698 -0.82 -19.97 27.00
C GLU A 698 0.43 -19.10 26.78
N GLU A 699 0.58 -18.55 25.57
CA GLU A 699 1.73 -17.70 25.24
C GLU A 699 1.71 -16.37 26.01
N TRP A 700 0.55 -15.76 26.17
CA TRP A 700 0.36 -14.55 26.97
C TRP A 700 0.71 -14.76 28.44
N ALA A 701 0.25 -15.86 29.04
CA ALA A 701 0.58 -16.21 30.41
C ALA A 701 2.09 -16.42 30.59
N ASN A 702 2.78 -16.97 29.59
CA ASN A 702 4.23 -17.13 29.60
C ASN A 702 4.97 -15.82 29.39
N MET A 703 4.45 -14.90 28.57
CA MET A 703 5.01 -13.56 28.38
C MET A 703 4.97 -12.76 29.69
N LYS A 704 3.85 -12.78 30.43
CA LYS A 704 3.73 -12.05 31.71
C LYS A 704 4.64 -12.57 32.83
N LYS A 705 5.13 -13.82 32.72
CA LYS A 705 6.02 -14.43 33.71
C LYS A 705 7.50 -14.09 33.48
N LYS A 706 7.87 -13.69 32.27
CA LYS A 706 9.22 -13.27 31.90
C LYS A 706 9.35 -11.77 32.12
#